data_AF-A0A810KWJ3-F1
#
_entry.id   AF-A0A810KWJ3-F1
#
_cell.length_a   1.000
_cell.length_b   1.000
_cell.length_c   1.000
_cell.angle_alpha   90.00
_cell.angle_beta   90.00
_cell.angle_gamma   90.00
#
_symmetry.space_group_name_H-M   'P 1'
#
loop_
_entity.id
_entity.type
_entity.pdbx_description
1 polymer ?
#
loop_
_entity_poly.entity_id
_entity_poly.type
_entity_poly.pdbx_seq_one_letter_code
_entity_poly.pdbx_strand_id
1 'polypeptide(L)'
;MRRLTAGVIAGAAAGLLAVGTIGSAAGAAPSDGHPATKTTSKAEPARAHAEDDLPSPLSDKRRELMQQAAKKQAQGKITPKRVGKSDVVKMGKRADGKNQYVETSSTRTDEIFTVLVSFGDQTDPRTGGTAGPANGQIKQPDRNWNGDSTDDNSTYWVPNFDTQHYKDMFFGKKDSFKDFYEHQSSGKFSVSGDVSGWVTVPYNEARYGNNEIPETDGYWNLVRDSVNAWYAAEKAQGATDEEIAEYLSRFDKWDRYDYDGDGNFDEPDGYLDHIEIVHAGEGEEAGGGPQGADAVWSHRWYAYSTDQGKTGPEGNLLGGTQVGDAPYWVGDYTTEPENGGLGVFCHEFGHDLGLPDEYDTAGGDNGTGFWTLMSAGSWLGKGFDSIGTTPGYMNAWDKYQLGWLDYAVVPYQGAKTKVTLGPAARQGKQPQALVVTLPEQTITNDYNTPASGSYEWWGGAADNLSSSLTRELDLTGASSASISTKAWYDIEEGYDFLLAEVSTDGGTHWTSLNGDGITGSSNNQWTDVSYDLSAYAGQKVLFHWRYATDGGVHYAGAFLDDLALTVDGATAWSDDVESADPAWAADGFTRMTGSTSEQKARFYIAENRQYVDYDDTLRTGPYNFGFGDTKANWVEHFPYQKGLLVWYVNYAYEDNNTSVHPGGGLVLPVDAHPGALFWSDGKAVGNRIQPFDATFGTTKTTALSLHHAGGATMSLPSQKAVKTFDDSNVDRYFDPLNPMGSVKVAGSGTKITVTKQAKNGNLTVQVSFK
;
A
#
# COMPACT_ATOMS: atom_id res chain seq x y z
N MET A 1 34.67 -39.43 44.61
CA MET A 1 36.16 -39.37 44.59
C MET A 1 36.65 -40.17 43.38
N ARG A 2 37.47 -39.55 42.53
CA ARG A 2 38.32 -40.11 41.45
C ARG A 2 37.70 -40.97 40.32
N ARG A 3 37.98 -40.46 39.11
CA ARG A 3 37.94 -41.06 37.77
C ARG A 3 38.59 -42.44 37.70
N LEU A 4 38.18 -43.24 36.70
CA LEU A 4 39.10 -43.85 35.74
C LEU A 4 38.34 -44.35 34.49
N THR A 5 39.03 -44.16 33.36
CA THR A 5 38.70 -44.34 31.95
C THR A 5 38.87 -45.77 31.44
N ALA A 6 38.13 -46.15 30.38
CA ALA A 6 38.58 -47.15 29.40
C ALA A 6 37.84 -47.04 28.05
N GLY A 7 38.60 -46.93 26.95
CA GLY A 7 38.55 -47.87 25.82
C GLY A 7 37.51 -47.68 24.71
N VAL A 8 37.98 -47.18 23.56
CA VAL A 8 37.37 -47.10 22.21
C VAL A 8 37.53 -48.48 21.51
N ILE A 9 36.65 -49.03 20.65
CA ILE A 9 36.53 -48.83 19.17
C ILE A 9 35.43 -49.73 18.54
N ALA A 10 34.62 -49.07 17.70
CA ALA A 10 33.95 -49.42 16.43
C ALA A 10 32.89 -50.53 16.26
N GLY A 11 31.78 -50.10 15.62
CA GLY A 11 30.83 -50.91 14.85
C GLY A 11 29.63 -50.07 14.40
N ALA A 12 29.75 -49.41 13.24
CA ALA A 12 28.75 -48.63 12.47
C ALA A 12 27.42 -49.38 12.20
N ALA A 13 26.31 -48.81 11.72
CA ALA A 13 25.71 -47.48 11.58
C ALA A 13 24.30 -47.73 11.01
N ALA A 14 23.28 -47.00 11.47
CA ALA A 14 22.04 -46.74 10.74
C ALA A 14 21.39 -45.52 11.40
N GLY A 15 21.57 -44.36 10.76
CA GLY A 15 21.14 -43.06 11.27
C GLY A 15 19.67 -42.82 11.05
N LEU A 16 18.97 -42.49 12.14
CA LEU A 16 17.71 -41.74 12.13
C LEU A 16 18.07 -40.25 12.06
N LEU A 17 17.66 -39.59 10.97
CA LEU A 17 17.64 -38.14 10.84
C LEU A 17 16.55 -37.58 11.76
N ALA A 18 16.96 -37.09 12.93
CA ALA A 18 16.14 -36.19 13.73
C ALA A 18 16.19 -34.80 13.06
N VAL A 19 15.04 -34.36 12.56
CA VAL A 19 14.80 -32.99 12.13
C VAL A 19 14.93 -32.11 13.36
N GLY A 20 16.07 -31.44 13.50
CA GLY A 20 16.29 -30.42 14.51
C GLY A 20 15.53 -29.17 14.12
N THR A 21 14.51 -28.84 14.91
CA THR A 21 13.87 -27.53 14.93
C THR A 21 14.92 -26.48 15.28
N ILE A 22 15.38 -25.73 14.28
CA ILE A 22 16.09 -24.48 14.51
C ILE A 22 15.02 -23.50 14.97
N GLY A 23 14.96 -23.26 16.28
CA GLY A 23 14.19 -22.17 16.84
C GLY A 23 14.76 -20.86 16.31
N SER A 24 14.02 -20.23 15.39
CA SER A 24 14.22 -18.85 14.99
C SER A 24 13.98 -17.98 16.23
N ALA A 25 15.04 -17.58 16.91
CA ALA A 25 14.97 -16.46 17.82
C ALA A 25 14.82 -15.22 16.93
N ALA A 26 13.57 -14.83 16.67
CA ALA A 26 13.23 -13.53 16.13
C ALA A 26 13.64 -12.48 17.17
N GLY A 27 14.90 -12.04 17.11
CA GLY A 27 15.30 -10.78 17.72
C GLY A 27 14.77 -9.67 16.82
N ALA A 28 13.75 -8.95 17.30
CA ALA A 28 13.35 -7.70 16.69
C ALA A 28 14.60 -6.80 16.60
N ALA A 29 15.03 -6.49 15.38
CA ALA A 29 15.98 -5.44 15.15
C ALA A 29 15.26 -4.13 15.53
N PRO A 30 15.85 -3.27 16.40
CA PRO A 30 15.29 -1.95 16.61
C PRO A 30 15.37 -1.20 15.27
N SER A 31 14.22 -0.89 14.69
CA SER A 31 14.11 0.15 13.67
C SER A 31 14.43 1.47 14.36
N ASP A 32 15.37 2.23 13.83
CA ASP A 32 15.70 3.59 14.29
C ASP A 32 14.57 4.56 13.87
N GLY A 33 13.38 4.33 14.45
CA GLY A 33 12.34 5.35 14.63
C GLY A 33 12.77 6.30 15.75
N HIS A 34 12.14 7.47 15.78
CA HIS A 34 12.37 8.50 16.80
C HIS A 34 12.49 7.85 18.19
N PRO A 35 13.56 8.11 18.97
CA PRO A 35 13.56 7.74 20.37
C PRO A 35 12.46 8.56 21.05
N ALA A 36 11.34 7.91 21.38
CA ALA A 36 10.24 8.50 22.11
C ALA A 36 10.80 9.32 23.28
N THR A 37 10.54 10.63 23.27
CA THR A 37 10.93 11.53 24.35
C THR A 37 10.34 11.01 25.66
N LYS A 38 11.19 10.63 26.61
CA LYS A 38 10.76 10.30 27.98
C LYS A 38 10.22 11.55 28.67
N THR A 39 8.94 11.83 28.49
CA THR A 39 8.18 12.70 29.40
C THR A 39 7.72 11.87 30.60
N THR A 40 7.77 12.47 31.79
CA THR A 40 7.57 11.80 33.08
C THR A 40 6.10 11.54 33.45
N SER A 41 5.23 11.29 32.49
CA SER A 41 3.85 10.81 32.72
C SER A 41 3.74 9.35 32.27
N LYS A 42 2.75 8.61 32.80
CA LYS A 42 2.42 7.24 32.39
C LYS A 42 1.85 7.19 30.96
N ALA A 43 2.53 7.76 29.97
CA ALA A 43 2.14 7.63 28.58
C ALA A 43 2.65 6.29 28.04
N GLU A 44 1.77 5.55 27.37
CA GLU A 44 2.13 4.38 26.58
C GLU A 44 3.08 4.79 25.43
N PRO A 45 3.95 3.89 24.95
CA PRO A 45 4.79 4.20 23.80
C PRO A 45 3.92 4.48 22.57
N ALA A 46 4.24 5.55 21.84
CA ALA A 46 3.64 5.85 20.53
C ALA A 46 3.74 4.66 19.58
N ARG A 47 2.81 4.56 18.62
CA ARG A 47 2.79 3.50 17.63
C ARG A 47 4.12 3.47 16.85
N ALA A 48 4.71 2.29 16.70
CA ALA A 48 6.03 2.17 16.06
C ALA A 48 5.96 2.30 14.54
N HIS A 49 4.84 1.86 13.94
CA HIS A 49 4.55 1.87 12.50
C HIS A 49 3.03 1.87 12.28
N ALA A 50 2.52 2.72 11.40
CA ALA A 50 1.16 2.70 10.85
C ALA A 50 1.23 2.80 9.32
N GLU A 51 0.11 2.52 8.65
CA GLU A 51 -0.04 2.73 7.20
C GLU A 51 -0.47 4.18 6.96
N ASP A 52 0.20 4.88 6.06
CA ASP A 52 -0.17 6.25 5.68
C ASP A 52 -1.28 6.21 4.61
N ASP A 53 -1.30 5.23 3.69
CA ASP A 53 -2.46 4.93 2.82
C ASP A 53 -3.40 3.89 3.44
N LEU A 54 -4.39 4.33 4.22
CA LEU A 54 -5.34 3.43 4.87
C LEU A 54 -6.30 2.76 3.85
N PRO A 55 -6.65 1.47 4.05
CA PRO A 55 -7.35 0.67 3.05
C PRO A 55 -8.77 1.18 2.78
N SER A 56 -9.12 1.20 1.49
CA SER A 56 -10.45 1.58 1.01
C SER A 56 -10.77 0.79 -0.25
N PRO A 57 -11.90 0.06 -0.31
CA PRO A 57 -12.26 -0.74 -1.48
C PRO A 57 -12.24 0.03 -2.80
N LEU A 58 -12.62 1.31 -2.77
CA LEU A 58 -12.64 2.18 -3.95
C LEU A 58 -11.22 2.51 -4.44
N SER A 59 -10.36 2.94 -3.53
CA SER A 59 -8.98 3.36 -3.80
C SER A 59 -8.13 2.15 -4.20
N ASP A 60 -8.28 1.04 -3.49
CA ASP A 60 -7.60 -0.23 -3.78
C ASP A 60 -7.99 -0.74 -5.17
N LYS A 61 -9.28 -0.69 -5.50
CA LYS A 61 -9.75 -1.07 -6.84
C LYS A 61 -9.19 -0.16 -7.92
N ARG A 62 -9.17 1.15 -7.68
CA ARG A 62 -8.60 2.13 -8.63
C ARG A 62 -7.11 1.84 -8.85
N ARG A 63 -6.33 1.62 -7.79
CA ARG A 63 -4.90 1.31 -7.85
C ARG A 63 -4.64 0.00 -8.61
N GLU A 64 -5.40 -1.05 -8.33
CA GLU A 64 -5.33 -2.32 -9.07
C GLU A 64 -5.57 -2.10 -10.57
N LEU A 65 -6.62 -1.35 -10.92
CA LEU A 65 -6.97 -1.07 -12.30
C LEU A 65 -5.93 -0.20 -13.02
N MET A 66 -5.35 0.79 -12.34
CA MET A 66 -4.22 1.60 -12.85
C MET A 66 -3.02 0.73 -13.17
N GLN A 67 -2.62 -0.16 -12.25
CA GLN A 67 -1.51 -1.09 -12.48
C GLN A 67 -1.79 -2.02 -13.67
N GLN A 68 -3.01 -2.55 -13.79
CA GLN A 68 -3.41 -3.38 -14.94
C GLN A 68 -3.39 -2.60 -16.26
N ALA A 69 -3.86 -1.35 -16.26
CA ALA A 69 -3.84 -0.47 -17.42
C ALA A 69 -2.40 -0.16 -17.85
N ALA A 70 -1.57 0.27 -16.91
CA ALA A 70 -0.16 0.54 -17.13
C ALA A 70 0.54 -0.70 -17.70
N LYS A 71 0.32 -1.89 -17.12
CA LYS A 71 0.83 -3.18 -17.66
C LYS A 71 0.44 -3.37 -19.13
N LYS A 72 -0.85 -3.29 -19.45
CA LYS A 72 -1.35 -3.53 -20.81
C LYS A 72 -0.82 -2.48 -21.80
N GLN A 73 -0.60 -1.25 -21.34
CA GLN A 73 -0.05 -0.17 -22.16
C GLN A 73 1.44 -0.40 -22.49
N ALA A 74 2.28 -0.76 -21.52
CA ALA A 74 3.68 -1.12 -21.78
C ALA A 74 3.83 -2.32 -22.74
N GLN A 75 2.88 -3.24 -22.72
CA GLN A 75 2.82 -4.38 -23.65
C GLN A 75 2.26 -4.01 -25.03
N GLY A 76 1.80 -2.77 -25.25
CA GLY A 76 1.16 -2.32 -26.49
C GLY A 76 -0.20 -2.98 -26.75
N LYS A 77 -0.85 -3.55 -25.73
CA LYS A 77 -2.14 -4.25 -25.83
C LYS A 77 -3.35 -3.31 -25.76
N ILE A 78 -3.19 -2.15 -25.14
CA ILE A 78 -4.20 -1.10 -25.09
C ILE A 78 -3.60 0.23 -25.51
N THR A 79 -4.44 1.12 -26.00
CA THR A 79 -4.06 2.49 -26.38
C THR A 79 -5.05 3.45 -25.75
N PRO A 80 -4.59 4.41 -24.93
CA PRO A 80 -5.45 5.43 -24.35
C PRO A 80 -6.17 6.26 -25.41
N LYS A 81 -7.37 6.72 -25.07
CA LYS A 81 -8.14 7.68 -25.87
C LYS A 81 -8.39 8.93 -25.04
N ARG A 82 -8.33 10.09 -25.69
CA ARG A 82 -8.67 11.36 -25.05
C ARG A 82 -10.18 11.46 -24.83
N VAL A 83 -10.60 11.66 -23.59
CA VAL A 83 -11.96 12.04 -23.17
C VAL A 83 -11.81 13.22 -22.20
N GLY A 84 -12.46 14.35 -22.50
CA GLY A 84 -12.24 15.58 -21.74
C GLY A 84 -10.75 15.98 -21.72
N LYS A 85 -10.22 16.21 -20.51
CA LYS A 85 -8.80 16.52 -20.25
C LYS A 85 -7.90 15.30 -20.03
N SER A 86 -8.47 14.10 -20.12
CA SER A 86 -7.83 12.87 -19.65
C SER A 86 -7.68 11.84 -20.76
N ASP A 87 -6.58 11.09 -20.72
CA ASP A 87 -6.39 9.91 -21.54
C ASP A 87 -6.87 8.69 -20.76
N VAL A 88 -7.88 8.02 -21.30
CA VAL A 88 -8.59 6.93 -20.62
C VAL A 88 -8.52 5.63 -21.40
N VAL A 89 -8.56 4.51 -20.68
CA VAL A 89 -8.68 3.17 -21.24
C VAL A 89 -9.89 2.46 -20.67
N LYS A 90 -10.62 1.75 -21.54
CA LYS A 90 -11.72 0.89 -21.11
C LYS A 90 -11.17 -0.47 -20.71
N MET A 91 -11.35 -0.84 -19.46
CA MET A 91 -10.87 -2.11 -18.90
C MET A 91 -11.89 -3.24 -19.01
N GLY A 92 -13.18 -2.90 -19.14
CA GLY A 92 -14.24 -3.89 -19.28
C GLY A 92 -15.61 -3.33 -18.89
N LYS A 93 -16.37 -4.17 -18.17
CA LYS A 93 -17.67 -3.86 -17.57
C LYS A 93 -17.60 -4.08 -16.06
N ARG A 94 -18.29 -3.23 -15.31
CA ARG A 94 -18.51 -3.34 -13.86
C ARG A 94 -19.64 -4.34 -13.57
N ALA A 95 -19.76 -4.74 -12.30
CA ALA A 95 -20.84 -5.65 -11.85
C ALA A 95 -22.24 -5.06 -12.08
N ASP A 96 -22.38 -3.73 -12.00
CA ASP A 96 -23.62 -3.00 -12.28
C ASP A 96 -23.94 -2.83 -13.78
N GLY A 97 -23.10 -3.36 -14.68
CA GLY A 97 -23.25 -3.26 -16.12
C GLY A 97 -22.71 -1.98 -16.77
N LYS A 98 -22.25 -1.00 -15.98
CA LYS A 98 -21.55 0.20 -16.49
C LYS A 98 -20.19 -0.17 -17.06
N ASN A 99 -19.59 0.74 -17.83
CA ASN A 99 -18.22 0.51 -18.32
C ASN A 99 -17.23 0.74 -17.19
N GLN A 100 -16.13 -0.03 -17.19
CA GLN A 100 -15.00 0.26 -16.32
C GLN A 100 -13.96 1.03 -17.14
N TYR A 101 -13.71 2.29 -16.79
CA TYR A 101 -12.60 3.07 -17.30
C TYR A 101 -11.48 3.22 -16.28
N VAL A 102 -10.31 3.61 -16.78
CA VAL A 102 -9.14 4.00 -16.01
C VAL A 102 -8.56 5.24 -16.67
N GLU A 103 -8.37 6.29 -15.87
CA GLU A 103 -7.56 7.44 -16.23
C GLU A 103 -6.08 7.08 -16.20
N THR A 104 -5.41 7.13 -17.35
CA THR A 104 -3.99 6.74 -17.52
C THR A 104 -3.04 7.91 -17.51
N SER A 105 -3.54 9.10 -17.82
CA SER A 105 -2.84 10.36 -17.64
C SER A 105 -3.83 11.51 -17.83
N SER A 106 -3.60 12.62 -17.16
CA SER A 106 -4.34 13.86 -17.36
C SER A 106 -3.37 15.04 -17.47
N THR A 107 -3.83 16.14 -18.05
CA THR A 107 -3.17 17.44 -17.90
C THR A 107 -4.14 18.37 -17.21
N ARG A 108 -3.92 18.62 -15.92
CA ARG A 108 -4.90 19.30 -15.08
C ARG A 108 -4.27 20.16 -13.99
N THR A 109 -5.10 21.01 -13.44
CA THR A 109 -4.81 21.79 -12.24
C THR A 109 -5.94 21.52 -11.27
N ASP A 110 -5.65 20.83 -10.18
CA ASP A 110 -6.65 20.42 -9.22
C ASP A 110 -6.76 21.48 -8.11
N GLU A 111 -7.98 21.66 -7.56
CA GLU A 111 -8.20 22.58 -6.44
C GLU A 111 -8.18 21.79 -5.11
N ILE A 112 -7.27 22.17 -4.21
CA ILE A 112 -7.18 21.64 -2.84
C ILE A 112 -7.92 22.57 -1.89
N PHE A 113 -8.80 21.99 -1.08
CA PHE A 113 -9.41 22.69 0.05
C PHE A 113 -8.76 22.26 1.36
N THR A 114 -8.01 23.16 2.00
CA THR A 114 -7.37 22.88 3.29
C THR A 114 -8.17 23.48 4.44
N VAL A 115 -8.48 22.67 5.46
CA VAL A 115 -9.10 23.13 6.71
C VAL A 115 -8.07 23.06 7.85
N LEU A 116 -7.81 24.20 8.49
CA LEU A 116 -6.91 24.29 9.65
C LEU A 116 -7.70 24.08 10.95
N VAL A 117 -7.28 23.14 11.79
CA VAL A 117 -8.08 22.63 12.92
C VAL A 117 -7.31 22.64 14.24
N SER A 118 -7.78 23.43 15.20
CA SER A 118 -7.41 23.31 16.61
C SER A 118 -8.37 22.39 17.35
N PHE A 119 -7.90 21.77 18.43
CA PHE A 119 -8.71 20.90 19.26
C PHE A 119 -9.37 21.64 20.42
N GLY A 120 -10.56 21.18 20.79
CA GLY A 120 -11.38 21.74 21.86
C GLY A 120 -11.04 21.20 23.24
N ASP A 121 -11.96 21.40 24.18
CA ASP A 121 -11.80 21.04 25.59
C ASP A 121 -12.72 19.90 26.05
N GLN A 122 -13.65 19.44 25.20
CA GLN A 122 -14.47 18.29 25.51
C GLN A 122 -13.63 17.02 25.47
N THR A 123 -13.91 16.09 26.38
CA THR A 123 -13.21 14.80 26.44
C THR A 123 -14.18 13.66 26.16
N ASP A 124 -13.70 12.62 25.47
CA ASP A 124 -14.41 11.34 25.40
C ASP A 124 -14.21 10.60 26.72
N PRO A 125 -15.26 10.12 27.40
CA PRO A 125 -15.10 9.31 28.61
C PRO A 125 -14.28 8.03 28.42
N ARG A 126 -14.14 7.53 27.18
CA ARG A 126 -13.35 6.34 26.85
C ARG A 126 -11.85 6.61 26.91
N THR A 127 -11.39 7.77 26.45
CA THR A 127 -9.96 8.09 26.34
C THR A 127 -9.49 9.17 27.32
N GLY A 128 -10.38 10.09 27.72
CA GLY A 128 -10.03 11.22 28.56
C GLY A 128 -9.11 12.20 27.84
N GLY A 129 -7.82 12.22 28.22
CA GLY A 129 -6.82 13.11 27.63
C GLY A 129 -6.82 14.56 28.15
N THR A 130 -5.87 15.34 27.67
CA THR A 130 -5.72 16.78 28.00
C THR A 130 -6.48 17.62 26.97
N ALA A 131 -7.03 18.76 27.37
CA ALA A 131 -7.67 19.69 26.42
C ALA A 131 -6.67 20.22 25.38
N GLY A 132 -7.16 20.52 24.17
CA GLY A 132 -6.34 20.97 23.05
C GLY A 132 -5.60 19.82 22.34
N PRO A 133 -4.49 20.12 21.63
CA PRO A 133 -3.82 21.42 21.56
C PRO A 133 -4.56 22.46 20.71
N ALA A 134 -4.30 23.74 21.03
CA ALA A 134 -4.60 24.83 20.10
C ALA A 134 -3.37 25.10 19.23
N ASN A 135 -3.57 25.71 18.06
CA ASN A 135 -2.46 26.07 17.18
C ASN A 135 -1.48 27.05 17.85
N GLY A 136 -0.22 27.03 17.41
CA GLY A 136 0.86 27.88 17.90
C GLY A 136 1.42 27.44 19.25
N GLN A 137 1.16 26.21 19.69
CA GLN A 137 1.63 25.66 20.96
C GLN A 137 2.90 24.82 20.83
N ILE A 138 3.35 24.53 19.61
CA ILE A 138 4.60 23.80 19.36
C ILE A 138 5.79 24.62 19.85
N LYS A 139 6.62 23.99 20.69
CA LYS A 139 7.76 24.65 21.33
C LYS A 139 8.84 24.97 20.29
N GLN A 140 9.38 26.18 20.34
CA GLN A 140 10.54 26.56 19.52
C GLN A 140 11.73 25.62 19.80
N PRO A 141 12.34 25.00 18.76
CA PRO A 141 13.49 24.12 18.91
C PRO A 141 14.74 24.91 19.33
N ASP A 142 15.62 24.28 20.11
CA ASP A 142 16.88 24.90 20.53
C ASP A 142 17.91 24.84 19.40
N ARG A 143 18.09 25.99 18.74
CA ARG A 143 19.09 26.17 17.67
C ARG A 143 20.40 26.76 18.18
N ASN A 144 20.59 26.91 19.50
CA ASN A 144 21.86 27.35 20.07
C ASN A 144 22.79 26.15 20.26
N TRP A 145 23.34 25.66 19.13
CA TRP A 145 24.15 24.44 19.00
C TRP A 145 25.43 24.45 19.84
N ASN A 146 25.26 24.29 21.14
CA ASN A 146 26.32 24.41 22.13
C ASN A 146 26.83 23.02 22.56
N GLY A 147 26.22 21.95 22.04
CA GLY A 147 26.56 20.56 22.29
C GLY A 147 25.83 19.93 23.48
N ASP A 148 24.88 20.63 24.09
CA ASP A 148 24.02 20.08 25.12
C ASP A 148 22.88 19.22 24.54
N SER A 149 22.08 18.62 25.42
CA SER A 149 21.03 17.68 25.05
C SER A 149 19.76 18.31 24.49
N THR A 150 19.62 19.64 24.52
CA THR A 150 18.46 20.33 23.96
C THR A 150 18.66 20.72 22.51
N ASP A 151 19.91 20.75 22.01
CA ASP A 151 20.24 20.96 20.60
C ASP A 151 19.32 20.15 19.66
N ASP A 152 18.60 20.86 18.81
CA ASP A 152 17.65 20.31 17.85
C ASP A 152 17.99 20.84 16.46
N ASN A 153 18.10 19.95 15.47
CA ASN A 153 18.21 20.31 14.05
C ASN A 153 17.27 19.49 13.16
N SER A 154 16.28 18.80 13.75
CA SER A 154 15.35 17.91 13.04
C SER A 154 13.95 18.49 13.00
N THR A 155 13.46 19.08 14.08
CA THR A 155 12.08 19.59 14.19
C THR A 155 11.85 20.77 13.23
N TYR A 156 10.88 20.69 12.34
CA TYR A 156 10.43 21.85 11.56
C TYR A 156 9.63 22.80 12.45
N TRP A 157 9.95 24.10 12.41
CA TRP A 157 9.26 25.10 13.21
C TRP A 157 9.38 26.49 12.58
N VAL A 158 8.28 27.24 12.60
CA VAL A 158 8.26 28.68 12.29
C VAL A 158 7.52 29.44 13.42
N PRO A 159 7.74 30.76 13.56
CA PRO A 159 7.11 31.53 14.64
C PRO A 159 5.58 31.59 14.58
N ASN A 160 4.98 31.37 13.40
CA ASN A 160 3.53 31.39 13.22
C ASN A 160 3.10 30.49 12.05
N PHE A 161 2.36 29.43 12.35
CA PHE A 161 1.72 28.56 11.37
C PHE A 161 0.30 29.09 11.06
N ASP A 162 0.23 30.28 10.47
CA ASP A 162 -1.05 30.91 10.09
C ASP A 162 -1.52 30.50 8.70
N THR A 163 -2.72 30.91 8.31
CA THR A 163 -3.27 30.67 6.97
C THR A 163 -2.34 31.13 5.84
N GLN A 164 -1.57 32.22 6.05
CA GLN A 164 -0.64 32.71 5.02
C GLN A 164 0.57 31.78 4.88
N HIS A 165 1.05 31.24 6.00
CA HIS A 165 2.11 30.24 6.00
C HIS A 165 1.77 29.05 5.07
N TYR A 166 0.60 28.44 5.26
CA TYR A 166 0.15 27.31 4.44
C TYR A 166 -0.15 27.72 3.00
N LYS A 167 -0.73 28.90 2.75
CA LYS A 167 -0.90 29.42 1.38
C LYS A 167 0.44 29.56 0.65
N ASP A 168 1.49 30.00 1.33
CA ASP A 168 2.82 30.10 0.76
C ASP A 168 3.44 28.71 0.56
N MET A 169 3.26 27.78 1.51
CA MET A 169 3.74 26.39 1.41
C MET A 169 3.07 25.63 0.27
N PHE A 170 1.76 25.77 0.09
CA PHE A 170 1.03 25.01 -0.93
C PHE A 170 1.07 25.67 -2.30
N PHE A 171 0.88 26.99 -2.37
CA PHE A 171 0.66 27.70 -3.64
C PHE A 171 1.75 28.72 -3.97
N GLY A 172 2.84 28.75 -3.19
CA GLY A 172 4.01 29.58 -3.45
C GLY A 172 4.68 29.28 -4.79
N LYS A 173 5.59 30.16 -5.21
CA LYS A 173 6.27 30.06 -6.52
C LYS A 173 7.46 29.12 -6.57
N LYS A 174 8.01 28.75 -5.41
CA LYS A 174 9.23 27.95 -5.25
C LYS A 174 9.18 27.25 -3.91
N ASP A 175 9.81 26.07 -3.83
CA ASP A 175 9.87 25.30 -2.59
C ASP A 175 8.48 25.16 -1.96
N SER A 176 7.47 24.92 -2.81
CA SER A 176 6.06 24.79 -2.46
C SER A 176 5.50 23.50 -3.03
N PHE A 177 4.33 23.09 -2.56
CA PHE A 177 3.63 21.90 -3.06
C PHE A 177 3.36 22.02 -4.57
N LYS A 178 2.82 23.17 -4.98
CA LYS A 178 2.59 23.49 -6.39
C LYS A 178 3.88 23.41 -7.22
N ASP A 179 4.97 24.03 -6.77
CA ASP A 179 6.26 24.01 -7.47
C ASP A 179 6.81 22.58 -7.59
N PHE A 180 6.73 21.81 -6.50
CA PHE A 180 7.15 20.41 -6.46
C PHE A 180 6.40 19.57 -7.49
N TYR A 181 5.07 19.62 -7.51
CA TYR A 181 4.25 18.82 -8.41
C TYR A 181 4.33 19.28 -9.87
N GLU A 182 4.49 20.58 -10.14
CA GLU A 182 4.80 21.10 -11.48
C GLU A 182 6.14 20.55 -12.00
N HIS A 183 7.16 20.48 -11.14
CA HIS A 183 8.45 19.91 -11.49
C HIS A 183 8.39 18.39 -11.66
N GLN A 184 7.74 17.70 -10.74
CA GLN A 184 7.65 16.24 -10.70
C GLN A 184 6.92 15.68 -11.93
N SER A 185 5.85 16.34 -12.35
CA SER A 185 5.05 15.99 -13.52
C SER A 185 5.59 16.56 -14.84
N SER A 186 6.66 17.36 -14.78
CA SER A 186 7.17 18.15 -15.91
C SER A 186 6.09 19.04 -16.55
N GLY A 187 5.26 19.66 -15.72
CA GLY A 187 4.20 20.59 -16.09
C GLY A 187 2.90 19.93 -16.57
N LYS A 188 2.75 18.61 -16.42
CA LYS A 188 1.48 17.92 -16.71
C LYS A 188 0.46 18.12 -15.60
N PHE A 189 0.91 18.36 -14.38
CA PHE A 189 0.09 18.48 -13.19
C PHE A 189 0.51 19.70 -12.38
N SER A 190 -0.47 20.40 -11.83
CA SER A 190 -0.30 21.52 -10.91
C SER A 190 -1.45 21.49 -9.92
N VAL A 191 -1.34 22.25 -8.84
CA VAL A 191 -2.47 22.50 -7.94
C VAL A 191 -2.71 23.99 -7.77
N SER A 192 -3.93 24.32 -7.39
CA SER A 192 -4.38 25.57 -6.81
C SER A 192 -5.30 25.25 -5.64
N GLY A 193 -5.88 26.24 -4.97
CA GLY A 193 -6.78 25.96 -3.86
C GLY A 193 -6.95 27.12 -2.91
N ASP A 194 -7.45 26.80 -1.72
CA ASP A 194 -7.61 27.76 -0.64
C ASP A 194 -7.37 27.09 0.71
N VAL A 195 -6.98 27.90 1.69
CA VAL A 195 -6.72 27.48 3.06
C VAL A 195 -7.62 28.27 3.98
N SER A 196 -8.35 27.58 4.85
CA SER A 196 -9.26 28.21 5.81
C SER A 196 -8.51 29.00 6.90
N GLY A 197 -9.26 29.79 7.67
CA GLY A 197 -8.81 30.16 9.01
C GLY A 197 -8.82 28.96 9.95
N TRP A 198 -8.07 29.04 11.05
CA TRP A 198 -8.13 28.04 12.12
C TRP A 198 -9.53 27.98 12.74
N VAL A 199 -10.15 26.80 12.71
CA VAL A 199 -11.39 26.48 13.42
C VAL A 199 -11.11 25.55 14.59
N THR A 200 -12.07 25.39 15.50
CA THR A 200 -11.91 24.53 16.67
C THR A 200 -12.94 23.41 16.65
N VAL A 201 -12.48 22.16 16.61
CA VAL A 201 -13.34 20.98 16.78
C VAL A 201 -13.73 20.82 18.25
N PRO A 202 -14.88 20.20 18.57
CA PRO A 202 -15.41 20.21 19.93
C PRO A 202 -14.54 19.45 20.95
N TYR A 203 -13.94 18.33 20.55
CA TYR A 203 -13.17 17.48 21.45
C TYR A 203 -11.67 17.77 21.41
N ASN A 204 -10.97 17.30 22.43
CA ASN A 204 -9.52 17.24 22.47
C ASN A 204 -8.97 16.19 21.49
N GLU A 205 -7.67 16.26 21.21
CA GLU A 205 -7.00 15.37 20.25
C GLU A 205 -7.17 13.89 20.57
N ALA A 206 -7.18 13.52 21.86
CA ALA A 206 -7.36 12.14 22.33
C ALA A 206 -8.72 11.51 21.93
N ARG A 207 -9.74 12.28 21.54
CA ARG A 207 -10.97 11.71 20.95
C ARG A 207 -10.71 11.14 19.56
N TYR A 208 -9.76 11.71 18.85
CA TYR A 208 -9.55 11.51 17.42
C TYR A 208 -8.32 10.63 17.15
N GLY A 209 -7.22 10.82 17.88
CA GLY A 209 -5.94 10.15 17.64
C GLY A 209 -5.59 8.97 18.55
N ASN A 210 -6.27 8.81 19.68
CA ASN A 210 -5.89 7.80 20.67
C ASN A 210 -6.03 6.36 20.13
N ASN A 211 -4.95 5.59 20.26
CA ASN A 211 -4.81 4.21 19.76
C ASN A 211 -5.79 3.18 20.36
N GLU A 212 -6.54 3.49 21.42
CA GLU A 212 -7.59 2.62 21.97
C GLU A 212 -8.96 2.80 21.27
N ILE A 213 -9.14 3.88 20.49
CA ILE A 213 -10.34 4.10 19.68
C ILE A 213 -10.11 3.48 18.30
N PRO A 214 -11.09 2.73 17.73
CA PRO A 214 -11.00 2.30 16.35
C PRO A 214 -10.80 3.50 15.41
N GLU A 215 -9.86 3.42 14.47
CA GLU A 215 -9.54 4.52 13.54
C GLU A 215 -10.78 5.00 12.77
N THR A 216 -11.71 4.10 12.45
CA THR A 216 -13.03 4.39 11.84
C THR A 216 -13.96 5.24 12.72
N ASP A 217 -13.74 5.29 14.03
CA ASP A 217 -14.44 6.17 14.98
C ASP A 217 -13.59 7.40 15.33
N GLY A 218 -12.27 7.30 15.38
CA GLY A 218 -11.38 8.44 15.64
C GLY A 218 -11.31 9.39 14.45
N TYR A 219 -10.60 8.97 13.40
CA TYR A 219 -10.24 9.79 12.25
C TYR A 219 -11.45 10.23 11.42
N TRP A 220 -12.43 9.37 11.18
CA TRP A 220 -13.62 9.77 10.40
C TRP A 220 -14.43 10.89 11.10
N ASN A 221 -14.50 10.85 12.43
CA ASN A 221 -15.15 11.92 13.19
C ASN A 221 -14.31 13.20 13.23
N LEU A 222 -12.97 13.11 13.14
CA LEU A 222 -12.12 14.30 12.94
C LEU A 222 -12.50 15.00 11.63
N VAL A 223 -12.60 14.25 10.52
CA VAL A 223 -12.98 14.81 9.22
C VAL A 223 -14.34 15.48 9.28
N ARG A 224 -15.37 14.77 9.79
CA ARG A 224 -16.72 15.32 9.94
C ARG A 224 -16.72 16.59 10.79
N ASP A 225 -16.10 16.54 11.96
CA ASP A 225 -16.13 17.66 12.90
C ASP A 225 -15.35 18.87 12.34
N SER A 226 -14.28 18.63 11.58
CA SER A 226 -13.48 19.68 10.93
C SER A 226 -14.28 20.45 9.89
N VAL A 227 -14.94 19.75 8.96
CA VAL A 227 -15.74 20.41 7.91
C VAL A 227 -16.99 21.07 8.48
N ASN A 228 -17.58 20.52 9.54
CA ASN A 228 -18.70 21.13 10.25
C ASN A 228 -18.29 22.38 11.04
N ALA A 229 -17.11 22.36 11.68
CA ALA A 229 -16.57 23.53 12.37
C ALA A 229 -16.26 24.67 11.39
N TRP A 230 -15.71 24.35 10.21
CA TRP A 230 -15.54 25.30 9.11
C TRP A 230 -16.88 25.87 8.64
N TYR A 231 -17.86 25.02 8.32
CA TYR A 231 -19.18 25.46 7.88
C TYR A 231 -19.83 26.40 8.90
N ALA A 232 -19.82 26.03 10.18
CA ALA A 232 -20.36 26.85 11.26
C ALA A 232 -19.63 28.21 11.40
N ALA A 233 -18.31 28.23 11.19
CA ALA A 233 -17.52 29.46 11.20
C ALA A 233 -17.88 30.40 10.05
N GLU A 234 -18.11 29.87 8.84
CA GLU A 234 -18.57 30.67 7.69
C GLU A 234 -19.99 31.23 7.93
N LYS A 235 -20.91 30.40 8.46
CA LYS A 235 -22.25 30.87 8.87
C LYS A 235 -22.18 31.96 9.93
N ALA A 236 -21.28 31.84 10.91
CA ALA A 236 -21.09 32.84 11.95
C ALA A 236 -20.51 34.16 11.41
N GLN A 237 -19.75 34.10 10.31
CA GLN A 237 -19.26 35.27 9.56
C GLN A 237 -20.31 35.88 8.64
N GLY A 238 -21.48 35.25 8.50
CA GLY A 238 -22.63 35.76 7.76
C GLY A 238 -22.81 35.17 6.36
N ALA A 239 -22.05 34.12 6.00
CA ALA A 239 -22.23 33.44 4.72
C ALA A 239 -23.61 32.77 4.62
N THR A 240 -24.25 32.94 3.48
CA THR A 240 -25.49 32.23 3.10
C THR A 240 -25.18 30.80 2.66
N ASP A 241 -26.20 29.93 2.65
CA ASP A 241 -26.01 28.54 2.21
C ASP A 241 -25.64 28.50 0.71
N GLU A 242 -26.17 29.44 -0.07
CA GLU A 242 -25.83 29.62 -1.49
C GLU A 242 -24.37 30.05 -1.69
N GLU A 243 -23.84 30.97 -0.87
CA GLU A 243 -22.44 31.40 -0.95
C GLU A 243 -21.47 30.27 -0.59
N ILE A 244 -21.79 29.47 0.44
CA ILE A 244 -21.01 28.30 0.83
C ILE A 244 -21.04 27.25 -0.28
N ALA A 245 -22.22 26.96 -0.84
CA ALA A 245 -22.34 26.00 -1.93
C ALA A 245 -21.61 26.48 -3.21
N GLU A 246 -21.66 27.78 -3.53
CA GLU A 246 -20.90 28.35 -4.65
C GLU A 246 -19.38 28.23 -4.42
N TYR A 247 -18.92 28.51 -3.20
CA TYR A 247 -17.52 28.34 -2.83
C TYR A 247 -17.05 26.89 -2.97
N LEU A 248 -17.77 25.94 -2.37
CA LEU A 248 -17.44 24.52 -2.38
C LEU A 248 -17.50 23.91 -3.79
N SER A 249 -18.37 24.43 -4.67
CA SER A 249 -18.48 23.97 -6.06
C SER A 249 -17.18 24.03 -6.85
N ARG A 250 -16.20 24.82 -6.41
CA ARG A 250 -14.89 24.94 -7.08
C ARG A 250 -14.00 23.73 -6.84
N PHE A 251 -14.22 23.01 -5.75
CA PHE A 251 -13.43 21.85 -5.32
C PHE A 251 -14.09 20.53 -5.68
N ASP A 252 -15.19 20.52 -6.43
CA ASP A 252 -15.84 19.31 -6.99
C ASP A 252 -15.83 19.46 -8.53
N LYS A 253 -14.81 18.86 -9.16
CA LYS A 253 -14.51 18.96 -10.60
C LYS A 253 -14.08 17.62 -11.18
N TRP A 254 -13.63 16.68 -10.35
CA TRP A 254 -13.01 15.44 -10.75
C TRP A 254 -13.77 14.23 -10.22
N ASP A 255 -14.44 13.52 -11.12
CA ASP A 255 -15.04 12.21 -10.85
C ASP A 255 -13.94 11.15 -10.76
N ARG A 256 -13.34 11.05 -9.57
CA ARG A 256 -12.22 10.16 -9.25
C ARG A 256 -12.47 8.70 -9.62
N TYR A 257 -13.73 8.26 -9.52
CA TYR A 257 -14.13 6.86 -9.68
C TYR A 257 -14.96 6.58 -10.94
N ASP A 258 -15.17 7.58 -11.80
CA ASP A 258 -16.00 7.49 -13.01
C ASP A 258 -17.36 6.87 -12.67
N TYR A 259 -18.07 7.42 -11.67
CA TYR A 259 -19.19 6.74 -11.02
C TYR A 259 -20.32 6.37 -12.01
N ASP A 260 -20.49 7.13 -13.08
CA ASP A 260 -21.50 6.90 -14.12
C ASP A 260 -21.02 5.98 -15.27
N GLY A 261 -19.72 5.72 -15.37
CA GLY A 261 -19.11 4.77 -16.29
C GLY A 261 -19.08 5.25 -17.75
N ASP A 262 -18.98 6.56 -17.97
CA ASP A 262 -18.90 7.17 -19.30
C ASP A 262 -17.44 7.40 -19.76
N GLY A 263 -16.48 7.40 -18.83
CA GLY A 263 -15.05 7.57 -19.04
C GLY A 263 -14.57 9.04 -19.02
N ASN A 264 -15.40 9.97 -18.60
CA ASN A 264 -15.08 11.38 -18.42
C ASN A 264 -14.84 11.71 -16.94
N PHE A 265 -13.57 11.76 -16.56
CA PHE A 265 -13.17 12.10 -15.19
C PHE A 265 -13.26 13.62 -14.92
N ASP A 266 -13.36 14.47 -15.95
CA ASP A 266 -13.39 15.95 -15.82
C ASP A 266 -14.83 16.47 -15.65
N GLU A 267 -15.55 15.93 -14.68
CA GLU A 267 -16.89 16.34 -14.28
C GLU A 267 -17.13 16.15 -12.77
N PRO A 268 -18.07 16.90 -12.17
CA PRO A 268 -18.35 16.79 -10.74
C PRO A 268 -19.09 15.50 -10.39
N ASP A 269 -18.81 14.96 -9.20
CA ASP A 269 -19.44 13.74 -8.67
C ASP A 269 -20.15 13.95 -7.31
N GLY A 270 -20.13 15.19 -6.81
CA GLY A 270 -20.74 15.59 -5.53
C GLY A 270 -19.81 15.46 -4.32
N TYR A 271 -18.60 14.92 -4.51
CA TYR A 271 -17.54 14.87 -3.51
C TYR A 271 -16.51 15.97 -3.78
N LEU A 272 -15.90 16.51 -2.72
CA LEU A 272 -14.75 17.39 -2.87
C LEU A 272 -13.55 16.57 -3.37
N ASP A 273 -12.92 17.02 -4.45
CA ASP A 273 -11.84 16.34 -5.17
C ASP A 273 -10.65 16.07 -4.25
N HIS A 274 -10.23 17.08 -3.49
CA HIS A 274 -9.06 17.05 -2.62
C HIS A 274 -9.32 17.88 -1.36
N ILE A 275 -9.38 17.23 -0.20
CA ILE A 275 -9.48 17.89 1.10
C ILE A 275 -8.32 17.46 2.01
N GLU A 276 -7.76 18.46 2.66
CA GLU A 276 -6.60 18.33 3.54
C GLU A 276 -6.95 18.93 4.91
N ILE A 277 -6.73 18.17 5.98
CA ILE A 277 -6.99 18.59 7.35
C ILE A 277 -5.66 18.80 8.06
N VAL A 278 -5.33 20.06 8.35
CA VAL A 278 -4.12 20.37 9.13
C VAL A 278 -4.49 20.54 10.59
N HIS A 279 -4.09 19.61 11.44
CA HIS A 279 -4.42 19.63 12.86
C HIS A 279 -3.34 20.33 13.71
N ALA A 280 -3.75 20.99 14.80
CA ALA A 280 -2.83 21.63 15.73
C ALA A 280 -1.94 20.61 16.44
N GLY A 281 -0.69 20.98 16.74
CA GLY A 281 0.25 20.07 17.41
C GLY A 281 1.16 19.28 16.45
N GLU A 282 1.86 18.30 17.01
CA GLU A 282 2.82 17.44 16.29
C GLU A 282 2.16 16.08 15.99
N GLY A 283 2.46 15.48 14.84
CA GLY A 283 1.91 14.19 14.43
C GLY A 283 2.50 13.03 15.26
N GLU A 284 1.72 11.97 15.46
CA GLU A 284 2.17 10.79 16.22
C GLU A 284 3.41 10.13 15.60
N GLU A 285 3.55 10.17 14.27
CA GLU A 285 4.69 9.62 13.51
C GLU A 285 6.03 10.28 13.87
N ALA A 286 5.98 11.52 14.37
CA ALA A 286 7.14 12.27 14.87
C ALA A 286 7.28 12.20 16.42
N GLY A 287 6.42 11.41 17.08
CA GLY A 287 6.36 11.23 18.53
C GLY A 287 5.23 11.97 19.23
N GLY A 288 4.38 12.71 18.50
CA GLY A 288 3.16 13.35 19.00
C GLY A 288 3.35 14.51 19.98
N GLY A 289 4.59 15.01 20.13
CA GLY A 289 4.88 16.14 21.02
C GLY A 289 4.35 15.96 22.46
N PRO A 290 3.70 16.97 23.05
CA PRO A 290 3.07 16.85 24.37
C PRO A 290 1.91 15.85 24.45
N GLN A 291 1.26 15.53 23.32
CA GLN A 291 0.13 14.61 23.24
C GLN A 291 0.57 13.15 23.11
N GLY A 292 1.78 12.89 22.61
CA GLY A 292 2.33 11.55 22.51
C GLY A 292 1.41 10.64 21.69
N ALA A 293 1.06 9.48 22.24
CA ALA A 293 0.18 8.49 21.59
C ALA A 293 -1.31 8.91 21.48
N ASP A 294 -1.68 10.09 22.01
CA ASP A 294 -3.00 10.69 21.77
C ASP A 294 -3.04 11.51 20.48
N ALA A 295 -1.87 11.84 19.91
CA ALA A 295 -1.76 12.67 18.71
C ALA A 295 -2.33 11.94 17.48
N VAL A 296 -2.80 12.69 16.50
CA VAL A 296 -3.22 12.11 15.22
C VAL A 296 -1.96 11.71 14.42
N TRP A 297 -1.97 10.51 13.84
CA TRP A 297 -0.96 10.05 12.88
C TRP A 297 -1.29 10.61 11.49
N SER A 298 -0.31 11.17 10.77
CA SER A 298 -0.53 11.68 9.41
C SER A 298 -0.93 10.58 8.44
N HIS A 299 -2.01 10.75 7.68
CA HIS A 299 -2.46 9.71 6.73
C HIS A 299 -3.40 10.24 5.66
N ARG A 300 -3.61 9.42 4.63
CA ARG A 300 -4.66 9.50 3.63
C ARG A 300 -5.67 8.37 3.84
N TRP A 301 -6.97 8.67 3.73
CA TRP A 301 -8.02 7.63 3.77
C TRP A 301 -9.31 8.04 3.04
N TYR A 302 -10.35 7.24 3.21
CA TYR A 302 -11.72 7.48 2.76
C TYR A 302 -12.67 7.43 3.98
N ALA A 303 -13.29 8.55 4.31
CA ALA A 303 -14.19 8.67 5.44
C ALA A 303 -15.49 7.87 5.22
N TYR A 304 -15.92 7.11 6.23
CA TYR A 304 -17.18 6.36 6.25
C TYR A 304 -17.39 5.45 5.02
N SER A 305 -16.33 4.79 4.54
CA SER A 305 -16.41 3.84 3.40
C SER A 305 -17.37 2.67 3.66
N THR A 306 -17.59 2.29 4.93
CA THR A 306 -18.55 1.25 5.35
C THR A 306 -20.02 1.60 5.09
N ASP A 307 -20.31 2.87 4.77
CA ASP A 307 -21.64 3.36 4.42
C ASP A 307 -21.88 3.45 2.91
N GLN A 308 -20.98 2.91 2.10
CA GLN A 308 -21.20 2.76 0.66
C GLN A 308 -22.56 2.10 0.37
N GLY A 309 -23.30 2.67 -0.58
CA GLY A 309 -24.67 2.31 -0.93
C GLY A 309 -25.74 2.87 0.02
N LYS A 310 -25.37 3.57 1.10
CA LYS A 310 -26.30 4.13 2.10
C LYS A 310 -26.23 5.65 2.19
N THR A 311 -25.03 6.24 2.19
CA THR A 311 -24.81 7.69 2.33
C THR A 311 -23.97 8.24 1.17
N GLY A 312 -24.05 9.55 0.94
CA GLY A 312 -23.38 10.25 -0.16
C GLY A 312 -24.32 11.18 -0.95
N PRO A 313 -23.80 11.82 -2.01
CA PRO A 313 -24.59 12.57 -3.00
C PRO A 313 -25.68 11.72 -3.66
N GLU A 314 -26.78 12.37 -4.04
CA GLU A 314 -27.89 11.69 -4.74
C GLU A 314 -27.39 11.05 -6.04
N GLY A 315 -27.54 9.72 -6.16
CA GLY A 315 -27.09 8.96 -7.34
C GLY A 315 -25.63 8.48 -7.28
N ASN A 316 -24.85 8.91 -6.29
CA ASN A 316 -23.45 8.53 -6.08
C ASN A 316 -23.17 8.22 -4.60
N LEU A 317 -23.82 7.17 -4.06
CA LEU A 317 -23.77 6.83 -2.63
C LEU A 317 -22.47 6.05 -2.29
N LEU A 318 -21.34 6.73 -2.20
CA LEU A 318 -20.04 6.11 -1.92
C LEU A 318 -19.65 6.14 -0.43
N GLY A 319 -20.54 6.55 0.48
CA GLY A 319 -20.19 6.84 1.86
C GLY A 319 -19.79 8.30 2.06
N GLY A 320 -18.90 8.58 3.01
CA GLY A 320 -18.42 9.92 3.31
C GLY A 320 -19.23 10.68 4.34
N THR A 321 -18.87 11.95 4.53
CA THR A 321 -19.56 12.88 5.43
C THR A 321 -19.95 14.16 4.68
N GLN A 322 -21.12 14.71 4.98
CA GLN A 322 -21.58 15.97 4.39
C GLN A 322 -20.86 17.17 5.03
N VAL A 323 -20.61 18.22 4.25
CA VAL A 323 -20.04 19.49 4.75
C VAL A 323 -21.15 20.38 5.31
N GLY A 324 -21.42 20.27 6.61
CA GLY A 324 -22.54 20.96 7.25
C GLY A 324 -23.87 20.63 6.55
N ASP A 325 -24.62 21.67 6.17
CA ASP A 325 -25.85 21.52 5.37
C ASP A 325 -25.63 21.75 3.87
N ALA A 326 -24.38 21.93 3.41
CA ALA A 326 -24.05 22.15 2.00
C ALA A 326 -24.24 20.86 1.17
N PRO A 327 -24.51 20.95 -0.15
CA PRO A 327 -24.78 19.79 -0.99
C PRO A 327 -23.51 19.04 -1.44
N TYR A 328 -22.42 19.13 -0.67
CA TYR A 328 -21.12 18.51 -1.00
C TYR A 328 -20.67 17.57 0.12
N TRP A 329 -19.95 16.54 -0.28
CA TRP A 329 -19.49 15.47 0.60
C TRP A 329 -17.98 15.34 0.59
N VAL A 330 -17.44 14.79 1.66
CA VAL A 330 -16.04 14.41 1.79
C VAL A 330 -15.97 12.90 1.92
N GLY A 331 -15.31 12.26 0.96
CA GLY A 331 -14.97 10.83 0.98
C GLY A 331 -13.48 10.71 1.26
N ASP A 332 -12.68 10.82 0.21
CA ASP A 332 -11.22 10.88 0.30
C ASP A 332 -10.75 12.14 1.05
N TYR A 333 -9.74 11.98 1.92
CA TYR A 333 -9.09 13.08 2.64
C TYR A 333 -7.63 12.74 2.99
N THR A 334 -6.84 13.78 3.28
CA THR A 334 -5.55 13.67 3.98
C THR A 334 -5.58 14.45 5.29
N THR A 335 -4.75 14.06 6.25
CA THR A 335 -4.56 14.79 7.51
C THR A 335 -3.11 14.79 7.94
N GLU A 336 -2.63 15.95 8.41
CA GLU A 336 -1.23 16.21 8.69
C GLU A 336 -1.10 17.24 9.84
N PRO A 337 0.01 17.26 10.59
CA PRO A 337 0.18 18.14 11.75
C PRO A 337 0.54 19.58 11.39
N GLU A 338 0.42 20.47 12.37
CA GLU A 338 0.72 21.89 12.26
C GLU A 338 2.19 22.16 11.86
N ASN A 339 3.12 21.32 12.32
CA ASN A 339 4.51 21.36 11.88
C ASN A 339 4.84 20.33 10.78
N GLY A 340 3.85 19.91 10.01
CA GLY A 340 4.05 19.14 8.78
C GLY A 340 5.01 19.88 7.85
N GLY A 341 6.12 19.24 7.51
CA GLY A 341 7.02 19.76 6.48
C GLY A 341 6.40 19.57 5.10
N LEU A 342 6.83 20.36 4.11
CA LEU A 342 6.36 20.25 2.72
C LEU A 342 6.36 18.80 2.20
N GLY A 343 7.34 17.99 2.63
CA GLY A 343 7.46 16.62 2.16
C GLY A 343 6.37 15.66 2.66
N VAL A 344 5.81 15.88 3.86
CA VAL A 344 4.68 15.07 4.38
C VAL A 344 3.44 15.33 3.54
N PHE A 345 3.07 16.60 3.35
CA PHE A 345 1.96 16.97 2.46
C PHE A 345 2.13 16.42 1.03
N CYS A 346 3.35 16.47 0.49
CA CYS A 346 3.61 15.89 -0.84
C CYS A 346 3.44 14.37 -0.85
N HIS A 347 3.79 13.68 0.24
CA HIS A 347 3.66 12.22 0.40
C HIS A 347 2.19 11.81 0.45
N GLU A 348 1.41 12.41 1.35
CA GLU A 348 -0.03 12.12 1.50
C GLU A 348 -0.80 12.35 0.20
N PHE A 349 -0.49 13.45 -0.49
CA PHE A 349 -1.10 13.69 -1.80
C PHE A 349 -0.65 12.69 -2.88
N GLY A 350 0.51 12.06 -2.72
CA GLY A 350 0.92 10.93 -3.56
C GLY A 350 -0.08 9.77 -3.46
N HIS A 351 -0.56 9.47 -2.25
CA HIS A 351 -1.63 8.49 -2.03
C HIS A 351 -2.96 8.93 -2.61
N ASP A 352 -3.29 10.20 -2.47
CA ASP A 352 -4.49 10.76 -3.06
C ASP A 352 -4.53 10.63 -4.60
N LEU A 353 -3.37 10.68 -5.25
CA LEU A 353 -3.21 10.38 -6.68
C LEU A 353 -3.25 8.87 -7.02
N GLY A 354 -3.13 7.99 -6.01
CA GLY A 354 -3.24 6.53 -6.12
C GLY A 354 -1.92 5.76 -6.02
N LEU A 355 -0.87 6.36 -5.47
CA LEU A 355 0.40 5.67 -5.20
C LEU A 355 0.35 4.99 -3.83
N PRO A 356 0.89 3.76 -3.68
CA PRO A 356 1.00 3.11 -2.38
C PRO A 356 2.21 3.61 -1.60
N ASP A 357 2.26 3.27 -0.31
CA ASP A 357 3.51 3.29 0.45
C ASP A 357 4.56 2.35 -0.14
N GLU A 358 5.80 2.83 -0.22
CA GLU A 358 6.94 2.05 -0.72
C GLU A 358 7.94 1.69 0.39
N TYR A 359 7.74 2.17 1.63
CA TYR A 359 8.40 1.63 2.82
C TYR A 359 7.72 0.33 3.28
N ASP A 360 8.24 -0.28 4.35
CA ASP A 360 7.69 -1.54 4.90
C ASP A 360 6.66 -1.19 5.98
N THR A 361 5.36 -1.25 5.64
CA THR A 361 4.24 -0.91 6.52
C THR A 361 3.98 -1.98 7.58
N ALA A 362 4.53 -3.19 7.42
CA ALA A 362 4.40 -4.30 8.38
C ALA A 362 5.43 -4.24 9.53
N GLY A 363 6.07 -3.08 9.74
CA GLY A 363 7.03 -2.86 10.81
C GLY A 363 8.47 -3.26 10.48
N GLY A 364 8.80 -3.36 9.19
CA GLY A 364 10.15 -3.61 8.71
C GLY A 364 10.93 -2.36 8.32
N ASP A 365 11.96 -2.56 7.50
CA ASP A 365 12.89 -1.54 7.00
C ASP A 365 13.48 -2.05 5.68
N ASN A 366 13.02 -1.50 4.57
CA ASN A 366 13.35 -1.97 3.22
C ASN A 366 14.34 -1.03 2.50
N GLY A 367 14.77 -1.43 1.30
CA GLY A 367 15.80 -0.70 0.55
C GLY A 367 15.33 0.60 -0.16
N THR A 368 14.04 0.97 -0.12
CA THR A 368 13.56 2.17 -0.84
C THR A 368 14.13 3.45 -0.22
N GLY A 369 14.20 3.51 1.10
CA GLY A 369 14.91 4.55 1.86
C GLY A 369 14.64 5.97 1.34
N PHE A 370 15.69 6.77 1.19
CA PHE A 370 15.58 8.14 0.70
C PHE A 370 15.43 8.27 -0.83
N TRP A 371 15.28 7.17 -1.57
CA TRP A 371 15.23 7.22 -3.04
C TRP A 371 13.91 7.75 -3.60
N THR A 372 12.82 7.73 -2.84
CA THR A 372 11.47 7.98 -3.33
C THR A 372 10.66 8.78 -2.33
N LEU A 373 9.79 9.67 -2.83
CA LEU A 373 8.82 10.42 -2.03
C LEU A 373 7.92 9.50 -1.22
N MET A 374 7.51 8.36 -1.79
CA MET A 374 6.62 7.36 -1.17
C MET A 374 7.32 6.50 -0.10
N SER A 375 8.43 7.00 0.46
CA SER A 375 9.23 6.38 1.52
C SER A 375 9.92 7.50 2.31
N ALA A 376 11.12 7.27 2.84
CA ALA A 376 11.85 8.30 3.61
C ALA A 376 12.22 9.55 2.79
N GLY A 377 12.03 9.57 1.46
CA GLY A 377 12.26 10.75 0.63
C GLY A 377 11.35 11.94 0.95
N SER A 378 10.19 11.72 1.58
CA SER A 378 9.34 12.78 2.13
C SER A 378 10.04 13.55 3.26
N TRP A 379 10.88 12.89 4.04
CA TRP A 379 11.60 13.48 5.18
C TRP A 379 12.91 14.18 4.81
N LEU A 380 13.19 14.36 3.53
CA LEU A 380 14.40 15.07 3.09
C LEU A 380 14.34 16.59 3.40
N GLY A 381 15.52 17.21 3.35
CA GLY A 381 15.67 18.63 3.58
C GLY A 381 17.00 19.17 3.04
N LYS A 382 17.25 20.46 3.27
CA LYS A 382 18.48 21.13 2.82
C LYS A 382 19.71 20.84 3.71
N GLY A 383 19.52 20.04 4.77
CA GLY A 383 20.60 19.53 5.62
C GLY A 383 21.15 20.54 6.62
N PHE A 384 20.30 21.43 7.16
CA PHE A 384 20.72 22.51 8.05
C PHE A 384 20.05 22.44 9.42
N ASP A 385 18.79 22.85 9.52
CA ASP A 385 18.08 23.04 10.78
C ASP A 385 16.69 22.40 10.80
N SER A 386 16.37 21.49 9.88
CA SER A 386 15.12 20.72 9.89
C SER A 386 15.22 19.54 8.93
N ILE A 387 14.37 18.53 9.14
CA ILE A 387 14.05 17.49 8.17
C ILE A 387 12.61 17.68 7.65
N GLY A 388 12.23 17.00 6.56
CA GLY A 388 10.89 17.05 5.98
C GLY A 388 10.50 18.34 5.24
N THR A 389 11.36 19.35 5.19
CA THR A 389 11.03 20.67 4.60
C THR A 389 11.29 20.78 3.10
N THR A 390 11.95 19.80 2.48
CA THR A 390 12.15 19.78 1.02
C THR A 390 12.24 18.32 0.55
N PRO A 391 11.19 17.75 -0.03
CA PRO A 391 11.15 16.34 -0.39
C PRO A 391 12.11 15.99 -1.52
N GLY A 392 12.40 14.69 -1.66
CA GLY A 392 12.95 14.10 -2.87
C GLY A 392 11.86 13.81 -3.91
N TYR A 393 12.25 13.49 -5.14
CA TYR A 393 11.28 13.08 -6.15
C TYR A 393 10.72 11.68 -5.89
N MET A 394 9.49 11.46 -6.36
CA MET A 394 8.97 10.09 -6.54
C MET A 394 9.85 9.34 -7.56
N ASN A 395 9.91 8.03 -7.43
CA ASN A 395 10.74 7.19 -8.28
C ASN A 395 10.17 7.10 -9.72
N ALA A 396 10.87 6.38 -10.59
CA ALA A 396 10.43 6.22 -11.97
C ALA A 396 9.12 5.41 -12.12
N TRP A 397 8.87 4.42 -11.26
CA TRP A 397 7.63 3.66 -11.26
C TRP A 397 6.42 4.52 -10.85
N ASP A 398 6.55 5.37 -9.83
CA ASP A 398 5.51 6.32 -9.42
C ASP A 398 5.11 7.24 -10.58
N LYS A 399 6.11 7.88 -11.21
CA LYS A 399 5.88 8.72 -12.40
C LYS A 399 5.26 7.93 -13.55
N TYR A 400 5.58 6.64 -13.66
CA TYR A 400 5.03 5.78 -14.69
C TYR A 400 3.55 5.50 -14.45
N GLN A 401 3.14 5.21 -13.20
CA GLN A 401 1.74 5.00 -12.82
C GLN A 401 0.89 6.25 -13.06
N LEU A 402 1.43 7.43 -12.76
CA LEU A 402 0.75 8.72 -12.95
C LEU A 402 0.78 9.24 -14.39
N GLY A 403 1.41 8.51 -15.32
CA GLY A 403 1.57 8.94 -16.71
C GLY A 403 2.50 10.16 -16.89
N TRP A 404 3.33 10.45 -15.90
CA TRP A 404 4.26 11.57 -15.86
C TRP A 404 5.65 11.24 -16.42
N LEU A 405 6.01 9.96 -16.50
CA LEU A 405 7.35 9.55 -16.94
C LEU A 405 7.53 9.63 -18.46
N ASP A 406 8.64 10.21 -18.91
CA ASP A 406 9.19 10.00 -20.26
C ASP A 406 10.22 8.86 -20.23
N TYR A 407 9.97 7.77 -20.95
CA TYR A 407 10.79 6.56 -20.89
C TYR A 407 10.98 5.89 -22.25
N ALA A 408 12.11 5.19 -22.39
CA ALA A 408 12.34 4.24 -23.47
C ALA A 408 11.98 2.82 -23.05
N VAL A 409 11.57 1.98 -24.00
CA VAL A 409 11.31 0.55 -23.76
C VAL A 409 12.34 -0.30 -24.50
N VAL A 410 12.93 -1.29 -23.83
CA VAL A 410 13.74 -2.34 -24.45
C VAL A 410 13.08 -3.70 -24.19
N PRO A 411 12.54 -4.36 -25.23
CA PRO A 411 11.92 -5.67 -25.09
C PRO A 411 12.91 -6.76 -24.62
N TYR A 412 12.43 -7.68 -23.78
CA TYR A 412 13.19 -8.86 -23.36
C TYR A 412 13.66 -9.67 -24.57
N GLN A 413 14.89 -10.19 -24.52
CA GLN A 413 15.52 -10.92 -25.63
C GLN A 413 15.58 -10.13 -26.96
N GLY A 414 15.38 -8.81 -26.90
CA GLY A 414 15.61 -7.91 -28.02
C GLY A 414 17.08 -7.82 -28.40
N ALA A 415 17.35 -7.15 -29.53
CA ALA A 415 18.72 -6.85 -29.93
C ALA A 415 19.42 -5.99 -28.85
N LYS A 416 20.73 -6.17 -28.74
CA LYS A 416 21.59 -5.33 -27.88
C LYS A 416 21.38 -3.85 -28.24
N THR A 417 20.88 -3.08 -27.28
CA THR A 417 20.38 -1.72 -27.50
C THR A 417 21.14 -0.71 -26.64
N LYS A 418 21.40 0.48 -27.18
CA LYS A 418 21.97 1.61 -26.43
C LYS A 418 20.91 2.68 -26.25
N VAL A 419 20.81 3.21 -25.04
CA VAL A 419 19.88 4.30 -24.69
C VAL A 419 20.66 5.36 -23.93
N THR A 420 20.45 6.63 -24.26
CA THR A 420 20.96 7.75 -23.49
C THR A 420 19.80 8.34 -22.68
N LEU A 421 19.96 8.38 -21.36
CA LEU A 421 19.02 8.91 -20.40
C LEU A 421 19.40 10.33 -20.00
N GLY A 422 18.42 11.22 -19.88
CA GLY A 422 18.54 12.49 -19.19
C GLY A 422 18.44 12.31 -17.67
N PRO A 423 18.63 13.36 -16.86
CA PRO A 423 18.33 13.29 -15.42
C PRO A 423 16.86 12.95 -15.15
N ALA A 424 16.58 12.07 -14.18
CA ALA A 424 15.22 11.66 -13.81
C ALA A 424 14.35 12.83 -13.34
N ALA A 425 14.97 13.87 -12.77
CA ALA A 425 14.35 15.09 -12.31
C ALA A 425 13.64 15.91 -13.41
N ARG A 426 14.05 15.81 -14.68
CA ARG A 426 13.61 16.75 -15.72
C ARG A 426 13.37 16.05 -17.04
N GLN A 427 12.18 16.24 -17.62
CA GLN A 427 11.97 15.90 -19.02
C GLN A 427 12.82 16.79 -19.94
N GLY A 428 13.32 16.19 -21.00
CA GLY A 428 14.16 16.87 -21.98
C GLY A 428 14.17 16.12 -23.31
N LYS A 429 15.24 16.28 -24.09
CA LYS A 429 15.37 15.56 -25.38
C LYS A 429 15.62 14.06 -25.23
N GLN A 430 15.97 13.61 -24.03
CA GLN A 430 16.32 12.23 -23.73
C GLN A 430 15.33 11.73 -22.69
N PRO A 431 14.93 10.45 -22.76
CA PRO A 431 14.05 9.86 -21.76
C PRO A 431 14.67 9.94 -20.37
N GLN A 432 13.83 10.06 -19.35
CA GLN A 432 14.21 10.08 -17.94
C GLN A 432 14.59 8.68 -17.45
N ALA A 433 13.93 7.65 -17.99
CA ALA A 433 14.15 6.27 -17.61
C ALA A 433 14.11 5.29 -18.79
N LEU A 434 14.47 4.05 -18.49
CA LEU A 434 14.43 2.90 -19.39
C LEU A 434 13.64 1.79 -18.71
N VAL A 435 12.60 1.30 -19.38
CA VAL A 435 11.86 0.08 -19.01
C VAL A 435 12.41 -1.11 -19.80
N VAL A 436 12.86 -2.14 -19.11
CA VAL A 436 13.21 -3.44 -19.70
C VAL A 436 12.11 -4.43 -19.34
N THR A 437 11.25 -4.77 -20.30
CA THR A 437 10.19 -5.76 -20.10
C THR A 437 10.80 -7.12 -19.77
N LEU A 438 10.08 -7.97 -19.04
CA LEU A 438 10.47 -9.36 -18.75
C LEU A 438 9.30 -10.32 -19.03
N PRO A 439 9.55 -11.63 -19.14
CA PRO A 439 8.48 -12.62 -19.10
C PRO A 439 7.68 -12.53 -17.80
N GLU A 440 6.37 -12.68 -17.90
CA GLU A 440 5.47 -12.77 -16.75
C GLU A 440 5.87 -13.95 -15.85
N GLN A 441 5.66 -13.78 -14.55
CA GLN A 441 5.87 -14.79 -13.53
C GLN A 441 4.53 -15.50 -13.27
N THR A 442 4.56 -16.84 -13.22
CA THR A 442 3.43 -17.62 -12.75
C THR A 442 3.43 -17.66 -11.24
N ILE A 443 2.33 -17.23 -10.61
CA ILE A 443 2.05 -17.42 -9.20
C ILE A 443 1.02 -18.52 -9.08
N THR A 444 1.27 -19.47 -8.18
CA THR A 444 0.37 -20.60 -7.91
C THR A 444 -0.04 -20.51 -6.45
N ASN A 445 -1.35 -20.44 -6.21
CA ASN A 445 -1.92 -20.48 -4.86
C ASN A 445 -2.49 -21.88 -4.65
N ASP A 446 -1.81 -22.67 -3.81
CA ASP A 446 -2.24 -24.01 -3.45
C ASP A 446 -3.20 -23.92 -2.26
N TYR A 447 -4.43 -24.40 -2.43
CA TYR A 447 -5.44 -24.43 -1.36
C TYR A 447 -5.50 -25.81 -0.71
N ASN A 448 -5.69 -26.86 -1.52
CA ASN A 448 -5.85 -28.23 -1.04
C ASN A 448 -5.32 -29.24 -2.08
N THR A 449 -5.59 -30.53 -1.84
CA THR A 449 -5.51 -31.57 -2.87
C THR A 449 -6.90 -32.18 -3.01
N PRO A 450 -7.44 -32.38 -4.24
CA PRO A 450 -8.72 -33.04 -4.47
C PRO A 450 -8.87 -34.34 -3.67
N ALA A 451 -10.07 -34.60 -3.15
CA ALA A 451 -10.32 -35.70 -2.24
C ALA A 451 -10.12 -37.06 -2.92
N SER A 452 -10.50 -37.11 -4.19
CA SER A 452 -10.15 -38.18 -5.12
C SER A 452 -9.70 -37.57 -6.46
N GLY A 453 -9.17 -38.41 -7.36
CA GLY A 453 -8.83 -37.95 -8.71
C GLY A 453 -7.82 -36.80 -8.79
N SER A 454 -8.10 -35.85 -9.68
CA SER A 454 -7.32 -34.65 -9.98
C SER A 454 -8.17 -33.38 -10.03
N TYR A 455 -9.50 -33.50 -9.97
CA TYR A 455 -10.42 -32.38 -10.04
C TYR A 455 -11.40 -32.35 -8.86
N GLU A 456 -11.83 -31.15 -8.50
CA GLU A 456 -12.88 -30.89 -7.52
C GLU A 456 -13.71 -29.68 -7.98
N TRP A 457 -14.85 -29.44 -7.36
CA TRP A 457 -15.62 -28.21 -7.53
C TRP A 457 -15.20 -27.16 -6.51
N TRP A 458 -15.03 -25.91 -6.95
CA TRP A 458 -14.69 -24.78 -6.09
C TRP A 458 -15.69 -23.64 -6.24
N GLY A 459 -16.13 -23.09 -5.11
CA GLY A 459 -17.12 -22.02 -5.02
C GLY A 459 -16.57 -20.62 -5.32
N GLY A 460 -15.24 -20.46 -5.40
CA GLY A 460 -14.57 -19.16 -5.56
C GLY A 460 -14.01 -18.61 -4.24
N ALA A 461 -13.21 -17.55 -4.34
CA ALA A 461 -12.65 -16.78 -3.23
C ALA A 461 -12.71 -15.29 -3.61
N ALA A 462 -13.78 -14.62 -3.19
CA ALA A 462 -14.01 -13.18 -3.37
C ALA A 462 -15.15 -12.71 -2.46
N ASP A 463 -15.26 -11.41 -2.26
CA ASP A 463 -16.40 -10.79 -1.55
C ASP A 463 -17.63 -10.72 -2.47
N ASN A 464 -18.83 -10.67 -1.87
CA ASN A 464 -20.13 -10.60 -2.52
C ASN A 464 -20.41 -11.74 -3.54
N LEU A 465 -19.85 -12.92 -3.29
CA LEU A 465 -20.13 -14.11 -4.09
C LEU A 465 -21.50 -14.71 -3.76
N SER A 466 -22.12 -15.29 -4.77
CA SER A 466 -23.27 -16.20 -4.62
C SER A 466 -23.17 -17.28 -5.69
N SER A 467 -22.22 -18.19 -5.52
CA SER A 467 -21.97 -19.31 -6.42
C SER A 467 -22.91 -20.46 -6.11
N SER A 468 -23.51 -21.09 -7.12
CA SER A 468 -24.37 -22.27 -6.99
C SER A 468 -23.96 -23.43 -7.90
N LEU A 469 -24.17 -24.65 -7.43
CA LEU A 469 -23.99 -25.89 -8.19
C LEU A 469 -25.30 -26.70 -8.13
N THR A 470 -26.14 -26.59 -9.16
CA THR A 470 -27.53 -27.06 -9.15
C THR A 470 -27.74 -28.34 -9.97
N ARG A 471 -28.59 -29.26 -9.50
CA ARG A 471 -29.02 -30.46 -10.24
C ARG A 471 -30.47 -30.85 -9.91
N GLU A 472 -31.20 -31.35 -10.90
CA GLU A 472 -32.51 -31.98 -10.67
C GLU A 472 -32.32 -33.39 -10.09
N LEU A 473 -33.01 -33.68 -9.00
CA LEU A 473 -33.06 -35.00 -8.36
C LEU A 473 -34.45 -35.61 -8.58
N ASP A 474 -34.51 -36.76 -9.24
CA ASP A 474 -35.75 -37.53 -9.39
C ASP A 474 -35.92 -38.51 -8.23
N LEU A 475 -36.79 -38.16 -7.29
CA LEU A 475 -37.10 -38.97 -6.11
C LEU A 475 -38.50 -39.60 -6.20
N THR A 476 -39.12 -39.63 -7.37
CA THR A 476 -40.52 -40.07 -7.56
C THR A 476 -40.79 -41.51 -7.14
N GLY A 477 -39.79 -42.39 -7.23
CA GLY A 477 -39.85 -43.79 -6.79
C GLY A 477 -39.24 -44.08 -5.43
N ALA A 478 -38.69 -43.07 -4.74
CA ALA A 478 -37.94 -43.24 -3.50
C ALA A 478 -38.86 -43.38 -2.28
N SER A 479 -38.42 -44.14 -1.27
CA SER A 479 -38.96 -44.09 0.10
C SER A 479 -38.08 -43.30 1.06
N SER A 480 -36.78 -43.20 0.75
CA SER A 480 -35.76 -42.43 1.46
C SER A 480 -34.68 -41.99 0.48
N ALA A 481 -34.06 -40.84 0.73
CA ALA A 481 -32.96 -40.34 -0.10
C ALA A 481 -32.01 -39.47 0.72
N SER A 482 -30.74 -39.43 0.32
CA SER A 482 -29.75 -38.48 0.85
C SER A 482 -28.76 -38.09 -0.23
N ILE A 483 -28.30 -36.84 -0.18
CA ILE A 483 -27.21 -36.34 -1.01
C ILE A 483 -25.97 -36.14 -0.15
N SER A 484 -24.82 -36.62 -0.59
CA SER A 484 -23.55 -36.53 0.11
C SER A 484 -22.45 -35.96 -0.78
N THR A 485 -21.42 -35.40 -0.14
CA THR A 485 -20.19 -34.92 -0.79
C THR A 485 -19.07 -34.95 0.24
N LYS A 486 -17.82 -35.04 -0.22
CA LYS A 486 -16.68 -34.56 0.55
C LYS A 486 -16.65 -33.04 0.45
N ALA A 487 -16.41 -32.38 1.57
CA ALA A 487 -16.30 -30.93 1.66
C ALA A 487 -14.99 -30.54 2.34
N TRP A 488 -14.23 -29.68 1.69
CA TRP A 488 -13.11 -28.94 2.28
C TRP A 488 -13.49 -27.47 2.24
N TYR A 489 -13.20 -26.71 3.29
CA TYR A 489 -13.61 -25.32 3.35
C TYR A 489 -12.73 -24.50 4.28
N ASP A 490 -12.49 -23.25 3.88
CA ASP A 490 -11.93 -22.19 4.73
C ASP A 490 -12.73 -20.93 4.42
N ILE A 491 -13.62 -20.56 5.32
CA ILE A 491 -14.76 -19.67 5.11
C ILE A 491 -14.88 -18.74 6.32
N GLU A 492 -15.24 -17.46 6.12
CA GLU A 492 -15.32 -16.50 7.23
C GLU A 492 -16.39 -16.92 8.26
N GLU A 493 -15.96 -17.15 9.49
CA GLU A 493 -16.80 -17.76 10.53
C GLU A 493 -17.97 -16.86 10.91
N GLY A 494 -19.18 -17.29 10.56
CA GLY A 494 -20.44 -16.62 10.92
C GLY A 494 -20.88 -15.51 9.96
N TYR A 495 -20.15 -15.31 8.86
CA TYR A 495 -20.43 -14.29 7.84
C TYR A 495 -20.64 -14.92 6.46
N ASP A 496 -19.76 -15.83 6.10
CA ASP A 496 -19.82 -16.58 4.85
C ASP A 496 -20.35 -18.00 5.08
N PHE A 497 -21.07 -18.55 4.09
CA PHE A 497 -21.77 -19.82 4.25
C PHE A 497 -21.76 -20.69 2.99
N LEU A 498 -21.46 -21.97 3.19
CA LEU A 498 -21.80 -23.05 2.25
C LEU A 498 -23.13 -23.69 2.68
N LEU A 499 -24.15 -23.50 1.86
CA LEU A 499 -25.51 -23.95 2.08
C LEU A 499 -25.84 -25.13 1.17
N ALA A 500 -26.63 -26.06 1.68
CA ALA A 500 -27.24 -27.13 0.89
C ALA A 500 -28.75 -26.91 0.87
N GLU A 501 -29.31 -26.55 -0.27
CA GLU A 501 -30.70 -26.11 -0.36
C GLU A 501 -31.47 -26.93 -1.41
N VAL A 502 -32.78 -27.08 -1.19
CA VAL A 502 -33.69 -27.80 -2.07
C VAL A 502 -34.91 -26.95 -2.42
N SER A 503 -35.36 -27.07 -3.66
CA SER A 503 -36.55 -26.40 -4.18
C SER A 503 -37.53 -27.41 -4.78
N THR A 504 -38.82 -27.22 -4.48
CA THR A 504 -39.93 -28.04 -4.99
C THR A 504 -40.79 -27.29 -6.02
N ASP A 505 -40.44 -26.05 -6.34
CA ASP A 505 -41.21 -25.14 -7.20
C ASP A 505 -40.39 -24.52 -8.33
N GLY A 506 -39.38 -25.27 -8.81
CA GLY A 506 -38.56 -24.88 -9.95
C GLY A 506 -37.55 -23.78 -9.65
N GLY A 507 -37.11 -23.66 -8.39
CA GLY A 507 -36.10 -22.69 -7.96
C GLY A 507 -36.65 -21.35 -7.50
N THR A 508 -37.97 -21.23 -7.31
CA THR A 508 -38.60 -19.98 -6.85
C THR A 508 -38.36 -19.78 -5.35
N HIS A 509 -38.50 -20.85 -4.57
CA HIS A 509 -38.17 -20.88 -3.16
C HIS A 509 -37.21 -22.03 -2.85
N TRP A 510 -36.29 -21.77 -1.93
CA TRP A 510 -35.25 -22.71 -1.50
C TRP A 510 -35.37 -22.94 0.00
N THR A 511 -35.26 -24.20 0.42
CA THR A 511 -35.22 -24.61 1.83
C THR A 511 -33.84 -25.14 2.15
N SER A 512 -33.15 -24.56 3.14
CA SER A 512 -31.86 -25.05 3.62
C SER A 512 -32.01 -26.37 4.37
N LEU A 513 -31.16 -27.34 4.03
CA LEU A 513 -31.06 -28.66 4.68
C LEU A 513 -30.08 -28.67 5.85
N ASN A 514 -29.21 -27.67 5.94
CA ASN A 514 -28.18 -27.54 6.97
C ASN A 514 -28.37 -26.32 7.88
N GLY A 515 -29.59 -25.79 7.96
CA GLY A 515 -29.91 -24.65 8.80
C GLY A 515 -29.15 -23.41 8.36
N ASP A 516 -28.32 -22.87 9.25
CA ASP A 516 -27.55 -21.64 9.02
C ASP A 516 -26.38 -21.82 8.05
N GLY A 517 -26.01 -23.06 7.69
CA GLY A 517 -24.93 -23.34 6.74
C GLY A 517 -23.63 -23.83 7.37
N ILE A 518 -22.69 -24.27 6.54
CA ILE A 518 -21.30 -24.55 6.95
C ILE A 518 -20.51 -23.24 6.87
N THR A 519 -19.74 -22.95 7.92
CA THR A 519 -18.88 -21.77 8.04
C THR A 519 -17.61 -22.14 8.83
N GLY A 520 -16.62 -21.24 8.88
CA GLY A 520 -15.33 -21.47 9.53
C GLY A 520 -14.39 -22.35 8.68
N SER A 521 -13.53 -23.12 9.34
CA SER A 521 -12.50 -23.92 8.66
C SER A 521 -12.66 -25.42 8.88
N SER A 522 -12.44 -26.22 7.84
CA SER A 522 -12.33 -27.68 7.93
C SER A 522 -10.95 -28.14 8.43
N ASN A 523 -10.08 -27.21 8.85
CA ASN A 523 -8.72 -27.45 9.35
C ASN A 523 -7.84 -28.25 8.36
N ASN A 524 -7.88 -27.86 7.09
CA ASN A 524 -7.14 -28.51 6.00
C ASN A 524 -7.48 -30.00 5.81
N GLN A 525 -8.71 -30.41 6.12
CA GLN A 525 -9.18 -31.79 5.94
C GLN A 525 -10.46 -31.85 5.10
N TRP A 526 -10.59 -32.90 4.31
CA TRP A 526 -11.85 -33.27 3.68
C TRP A 526 -12.77 -33.92 4.69
N THR A 527 -13.98 -33.40 4.79
CA THR A 527 -15.03 -33.87 5.70
C THR A 527 -16.16 -34.50 4.90
N ASP A 528 -16.71 -35.62 5.37
CA ASP A 528 -17.89 -36.22 4.74
C ASP A 528 -19.14 -35.50 5.24
N VAL A 529 -19.90 -34.90 4.33
CA VAL A 529 -21.19 -34.25 4.63
C VAL A 529 -22.32 -34.95 3.88
N SER A 530 -23.46 -35.11 4.55
CA SER A 530 -24.64 -35.78 3.99
C SER A 530 -25.91 -35.13 4.51
N TYR A 531 -26.85 -34.88 3.60
CA TYR A 531 -28.13 -34.24 3.90
C TYR A 531 -29.29 -35.18 3.56
N ASP A 532 -30.22 -35.32 4.50
CA ASP A 532 -31.43 -36.13 4.31
C ASP A 532 -32.40 -35.41 3.37
N LEU A 533 -32.87 -36.15 2.37
CA LEU A 533 -33.87 -35.72 1.39
C LEU A 533 -35.16 -36.55 1.50
N SER A 534 -35.29 -37.39 2.53
CA SER A 534 -36.44 -38.29 2.68
C SER A 534 -37.78 -37.55 2.79
N ALA A 535 -37.79 -36.30 3.27
CA ALA A 535 -38.98 -35.44 3.26
C ALA A 535 -39.50 -35.10 1.85
N TYR A 536 -38.66 -35.26 0.83
CA TYR A 536 -38.96 -34.97 -0.58
C TYR A 536 -39.12 -36.25 -1.42
N ALA A 537 -39.23 -37.41 -0.77
CA ALA A 537 -39.54 -38.68 -1.44
C ALA A 537 -40.89 -38.60 -2.17
N GLY A 538 -40.96 -39.19 -3.37
CA GLY A 538 -42.16 -39.21 -4.20
C GLY A 538 -42.32 -38.05 -5.20
N GLN A 539 -41.35 -37.14 -5.31
CA GLN A 539 -41.38 -36.00 -6.23
C GLN A 539 -40.02 -35.73 -6.89
N LYS A 540 -40.01 -34.86 -7.91
CA LYS A 540 -38.79 -34.28 -8.47
C LYS A 540 -38.49 -32.96 -7.76
N VAL A 541 -37.22 -32.72 -7.44
CA VAL A 541 -36.75 -31.50 -6.78
C VAL A 541 -35.52 -30.94 -7.47
N LEU A 542 -35.28 -29.64 -7.33
CA LEU A 542 -33.96 -29.07 -7.60
C LEU A 542 -33.17 -29.05 -6.29
N PHE A 543 -31.90 -29.44 -6.36
CA PHE A 543 -30.96 -29.34 -5.25
C PHE A 543 -29.77 -28.50 -5.70
N HIS A 544 -29.24 -27.67 -4.82
CA HIS A 544 -27.95 -27.03 -5.04
C HIS A 544 -27.11 -26.92 -3.78
N TRP A 545 -25.79 -26.87 -3.98
CA TRP A 545 -24.91 -26.22 -3.02
C TRP A 545 -24.76 -24.76 -3.41
N ARG A 546 -24.86 -23.85 -2.44
CA ARG A 546 -24.66 -22.43 -2.63
C ARG A 546 -23.58 -21.93 -1.69
N TYR A 547 -22.51 -21.36 -2.23
CA TYR A 547 -21.50 -20.64 -1.47
C TYR A 547 -21.77 -19.15 -1.60
N ALA A 548 -21.98 -18.48 -0.47
CA ALA A 548 -22.26 -17.06 -0.44
C ALA A 548 -21.33 -16.34 0.53
N THR A 549 -20.81 -15.20 0.10
CA THR A 549 -19.94 -14.34 0.90
C THR A 549 -20.54 -12.97 1.13
N ASP A 550 -20.15 -12.34 2.23
CA ASP A 550 -20.57 -10.99 2.56
C ASP A 550 -19.72 -9.93 1.81
N GLY A 551 -19.82 -8.66 2.20
CA GLY A 551 -19.12 -7.57 1.53
C GLY A 551 -17.66 -7.37 1.95
N GLY A 552 -17.13 -8.22 2.83
CA GLY A 552 -15.79 -8.14 3.38
C GLY A 552 -15.05 -9.48 3.35
N VAL A 553 -13.87 -9.48 3.97
CA VAL A 553 -12.87 -10.57 4.07
C VAL A 553 -13.36 -11.95 3.63
N HIS A 554 -12.85 -12.43 2.50
CA HIS A 554 -13.02 -13.82 2.09
C HIS A 554 -11.75 -14.66 2.34
N TYR A 555 -11.95 -15.98 2.46
CA TYR A 555 -10.87 -16.97 2.53
C TYR A 555 -10.87 -17.86 1.28
N ALA A 556 -10.25 -19.05 1.34
CA ALA A 556 -10.16 -19.97 0.19
C ALA A 556 -11.52 -20.41 -0.36
N GLY A 557 -12.58 -20.34 0.46
CA GLY A 557 -13.94 -20.67 0.09
C GLY A 557 -14.30 -22.14 0.27
N ALA A 558 -15.31 -22.59 -0.46
CA ALA A 558 -15.87 -23.94 -0.37
C ALA A 558 -15.44 -24.85 -1.52
N PHE A 559 -15.09 -26.09 -1.21
CA PHE A 559 -14.64 -27.10 -2.16
C PHE A 559 -15.44 -28.39 -1.98
N LEU A 560 -15.91 -28.98 -3.07
CA LEU A 560 -16.78 -30.16 -3.10
C LEU A 560 -16.21 -31.23 -4.02
N ASP A 561 -16.21 -32.48 -3.57
CA ASP A 561 -15.72 -33.62 -4.33
C ASP A 561 -16.47 -34.90 -3.93
N ASP A 562 -16.37 -35.99 -4.72
CA ASP A 562 -17.02 -37.28 -4.47
C ASP A 562 -18.53 -37.15 -4.16
N LEU A 563 -19.27 -36.42 -5.00
CA LEU A 563 -20.68 -36.12 -4.81
C LEU A 563 -21.52 -37.36 -5.13
N ALA A 564 -22.54 -37.67 -4.33
CA ALA A 564 -23.37 -38.85 -4.56
C ALA A 564 -24.80 -38.68 -4.06
N LEU A 565 -25.76 -39.20 -4.83
CA LEU A 565 -27.14 -39.40 -4.38
C LEU A 565 -27.33 -40.86 -3.99
N THR A 566 -27.83 -41.09 -2.78
CA THR A 566 -28.27 -42.40 -2.30
C THR A 566 -29.79 -42.41 -2.22
N VAL A 567 -30.43 -43.42 -2.83
CA VAL A 567 -31.88 -43.63 -2.80
C VAL A 567 -32.14 -45.03 -2.27
N ASP A 568 -32.97 -45.15 -1.23
CA ASP A 568 -33.35 -46.42 -0.60
C ASP A 568 -32.14 -47.31 -0.23
N GLY A 569 -31.06 -46.67 0.24
CA GLY A 569 -29.82 -47.32 0.68
C GLY A 569 -28.85 -47.73 -0.44
N ALA A 570 -29.15 -47.41 -1.70
CA ALA A 570 -28.26 -47.66 -2.83
C ALA A 570 -27.83 -46.36 -3.51
N THR A 571 -26.58 -46.26 -3.93
CA THR A 571 -26.08 -45.12 -4.71
C THR A 571 -26.79 -45.08 -6.07
N ALA A 572 -27.60 -44.04 -6.27
CA ALA A 572 -28.30 -43.79 -7.53
C ALA A 572 -27.33 -43.26 -8.59
N TRP A 573 -26.41 -42.39 -8.18
CA TRP A 573 -25.30 -41.89 -8.99
C TRP A 573 -24.20 -41.33 -8.08
N SER A 574 -22.99 -41.21 -8.63
CA SER A 574 -21.85 -40.54 -8.03
C SER A 574 -21.12 -39.71 -9.10
N ASP A 575 -20.44 -38.66 -8.67
CA ASP A 575 -19.61 -37.77 -9.49
C ASP A 575 -18.33 -37.46 -8.70
N ASP A 576 -17.20 -37.96 -9.21
CA ASP A 576 -15.84 -37.72 -8.69
C ASP A 576 -15.19 -36.50 -9.33
N VAL A 577 -15.97 -35.70 -10.06
CA VAL A 577 -15.57 -34.43 -10.69
C VAL A 577 -14.47 -34.59 -11.74
N GLU A 578 -14.09 -35.80 -12.14
CA GLU A 578 -13.06 -36.06 -13.16
C GLU A 578 -13.54 -35.74 -14.58
N SER A 579 -14.86 -35.74 -14.80
CA SER A 579 -15.49 -35.38 -16.05
C SER A 579 -16.59 -34.33 -15.85
N ALA A 580 -16.84 -33.50 -16.86
CA ALA A 580 -17.91 -32.51 -16.77
C ALA A 580 -19.26 -33.24 -16.94
N ASP A 581 -19.99 -33.44 -15.85
CA ASP A 581 -21.35 -33.99 -15.90
C ASP A 581 -22.34 -32.87 -16.31
N PRO A 582 -23.00 -32.97 -17.48
CA PRO A 582 -23.94 -31.95 -17.96
C PRO A 582 -25.22 -31.85 -17.13
N ALA A 583 -25.45 -32.74 -16.17
CA ALA A 583 -26.56 -32.65 -15.24
C ALA A 583 -26.36 -31.56 -14.16
N TRP A 584 -25.13 -31.09 -13.96
CA TRP A 584 -24.85 -29.93 -13.12
C TRP A 584 -25.01 -28.63 -13.91
N ALA A 585 -25.81 -27.73 -13.36
CA ALA A 585 -25.86 -26.32 -13.74
C ALA A 585 -25.03 -25.53 -12.72
N ALA A 586 -23.78 -25.22 -13.08
CA ALA A 586 -22.90 -24.38 -12.29
C ALA A 586 -23.11 -22.90 -12.64
N ASP A 587 -23.23 -22.07 -11.62
CA ASP A 587 -23.20 -20.61 -11.69
C ASP A 587 -22.18 -20.13 -10.65
N GLY A 588 -21.01 -19.63 -11.08
CA GLY A 588 -19.89 -19.29 -10.19
C GLY A 588 -19.00 -20.47 -9.77
N PHE A 589 -19.55 -21.66 -9.49
CA PHE A 589 -18.72 -22.84 -9.20
C PHE A 589 -17.87 -23.26 -10.42
N THR A 590 -16.61 -23.64 -10.19
CA THR A 590 -15.68 -24.07 -11.25
C THR A 590 -14.96 -25.38 -10.90
N ARG A 591 -14.59 -26.18 -11.91
CA ARG A 591 -13.74 -27.36 -11.71
C ARG A 591 -12.27 -26.95 -11.63
N MET A 592 -11.56 -27.35 -10.59
CA MET A 592 -10.14 -27.01 -10.37
C MET A 592 -9.34 -28.18 -9.79
N THR A 593 -8.03 -28.00 -9.61
CA THR A 593 -7.09 -29.07 -9.24
C THR A 593 -6.43 -28.87 -7.86
N GLY A 594 -7.12 -28.21 -6.92
CA GLY A 594 -6.56 -27.83 -5.62
C GLY A 594 -5.74 -26.54 -5.60
N SER A 595 -5.48 -25.93 -6.76
CA SER A 595 -4.75 -24.67 -6.85
C SER A 595 -5.25 -23.75 -7.97
N THR A 596 -5.03 -22.45 -7.79
CA THR A 596 -5.18 -21.46 -8.86
C THR A 596 -3.80 -21.04 -9.35
N SER A 597 -3.73 -20.56 -10.59
CA SER A 597 -2.50 -19.99 -11.12
C SER A 597 -2.79 -18.74 -11.92
N GLU A 598 -1.96 -17.72 -11.71
CA GLU A 598 -2.09 -16.42 -12.36
C GLU A 598 -0.74 -15.92 -12.91
N GLN A 599 -0.83 -15.14 -13.99
CA GLN A 599 0.34 -14.53 -14.63
C GLN A 599 0.52 -13.09 -14.15
N LYS A 600 1.48 -12.88 -13.26
CA LYS A 600 1.83 -11.55 -12.75
C LYS A 600 2.98 -10.96 -13.57
N ALA A 601 2.89 -9.68 -13.91
CA ALA A 601 3.93 -9.03 -14.70
C ALA A 601 5.07 -8.53 -13.81
N ARG A 602 6.26 -8.46 -14.41
CA ARG A 602 7.48 -7.96 -13.78
C ARG A 602 8.37 -7.30 -14.83
N PHE A 603 9.16 -6.33 -14.43
CA PHE A 603 10.09 -5.62 -15.31
C PHE A 603 11.17 -4.88 -14.51
N TYR A 604 12.21 -4.40 -15.20
CA TYR A 604 13.12 -3.42 -14.62
C TYR A 604 12.79 -2.03 -15.12
N ILE A 605 12.84 -1.05 -14.24
CA ILE A 605 12.84 0.37 -14.61
C ILE A 605 14.11 1.02 -14.08
N ALA A 606 14.91 1.56 -14.99
CA ALA A 606 16.22 2.13 -14.68
C ALA A 606 16.24 3.62 -14.99
N GLU A 607 16.56 4.44 -13.99
CA GLU A 607 16.53 5.89 -14.06
C GLU A 607 17.87 6.52 -13.70
N ASN A 608 18.09 7.75 -14.16
CA ASN A 608 19.37 8.44 -13.97
C ASN A 608 19.25 9.55 -12.92
N ARG A 609 19.53 9.20 -11.66
CA ARG A 609 19.50 10.11 -10.51
C ARG A 609 20.70 11.05 -10.53
N GLN A 610 20.45 12.35 -10.40
CA GLN A 610 21.47 13.40 -10.45
C GLN A 610 21.12 14.50 -9.46
N TYR A 611 22.11 15.14 -8.84
CA TYR A 611 21.91 16.28 -7.93
C TYR A 611 21.49 17.55 -8.69
N VAL A 612 20.25 17.58 -9.13
CA VAL A 612 19.61 18.70 -9.82
C VAL A 612 18.18 18.79 -9.35
N ASP A 613 17.67 20.02 -9.25
CA ASP A 613 16.28 20.22 -8.82
C ASP A 613 16.03 19.66 -7.41
N TYR A 614 14.81 19.22 -7.09
CA TYR A 614 14.50 18.54 -5.83
C TYR A 614 15.37 17.31 -5.57
N ASP A 615 15.90 16.62 -6.59
CA ASP A 615 16.85 15.51 -6.42
C ASP A 615 18.23 15.97 -5.88
N ASP A 616 18.54 17.28 -5.82
CA ASP A 616 19.71 17.79 -5.10
C ASP A 616 19.63 17.54 -3.59
N THR A 617 18.44 17.33 -3.03
CA THR A 617 18.27 16.93 -1.63
C THR A 617 18.93 15.59 -1.33
N LEU A 618 19.09 14.68 -2.29
CA LEU A 618 19.86 13.44 -2.09
C LEU A 618 21.33 13.68 -1.71
N ARG A 619 21.86 14.88 -1.98
CA ARG A 619 23.24 15.26 -1.62
C ARG A 619 23.39 15.65 -0.15
N THR A 620 22.35 16.20 0.46
CA THR A 620 22.44 16.88 1.77
C THR A 620 21.33 16.52 2.75
N GLY A 621 20.25 15.94 2.27
CA GLY A 621 19.03 15.65 3.01
C GLY A 621 19.05 14.33 3.77
N PRO A 622 19.52 13.18 3.20
CA PRO A 622 19.51 11.91 3.93
C PRO A 622 20.22 12.06 5.27
N TYR A 623 19.64 11.48 6.31
CA TYR A 623 20.00 11.77 7.68
C TYR A 623 19.98 10.53 8.57
N ASN A 624 20.66 10.63 9.72
CA ASN A 624 20.78 9.56 10.70
C ASN A 624 20.69 10.12 12.14
N PHE A 625 19.87 9.50 12.97
CA PHE A 625 19.77 9.79 14.40
C PHE A 625 20.87 9.06 15.19
N GLY A 626 22.11 9.52 15.03
CA GLY A 626 23.27 8.88 15.67
C GLY A 626 23.52 9.22 17.13
N PHE A 627 22.82 10.21 17.69
CA PHE A 627 23.18 10.88 18.95
C PHE A 627 22.14 10.75 20.07
N GLY A 628 21.17 9.84 19.95
CA GLY A 628 19.98 9.76 20.80
C GLY A 628 20.20 9.90 22.32
N ASP A 629 21.29 9.35 22.86
CA ASP A 629 21.62 9.41 24.29
C ASP A 629 22.12 10.79 24.76
N THR A 630 22.60 11.61 23.82
CA THR A 630 23.22 12.91 24.11
C THR A 630 22.42 14.08 23.54
N LYS A 631 21.77 13.89 22.38
CA LYS A 631 21.02 14.88 21.61
C LYS A 631 19.94 14.17 20.82
N ALA A 632 18.77 13.97 21.43
CA ALA A 632 17.69 13.15 20.88
C ALA A 632 17.16 13.68 19.53
N ASN A 633 17.10 15.00 19.38
CA ASN A 633 16.56 15.66 18.19
C ASN A 633 17.66 16.13 17.21
N TRP A 634 18.86 15.53 17.32
CA TRP A 634 19.98 15.85 16.46
C TRP A 634 20.23 14.76 15.42
N VAL A 635 20.24 15.16 14.16
CA VAL A 635 20.60 14.33 13.02
C VAL A 635 21.93 14.75 12.41
N GLU A 636 22.69 13.78 11.91
CA GLU A 636 23.80 14.01 10.98
C GLU A 636 23.38 13.64 9.56
N HIS A 637 23.89 14.36 8.56
CA HIS A 637 23.51 14.17 7.16
C HIS A 637 24.58 13.45 6.34
N PHE A 638 24.14 12.72 5.32
CA PHE A 638 25.00 12.00 4.38
C PHE A 638 24.41 11.95 2.97
N PRO A 639 25.23 11.73 1.91
CA PRO A 639 24.74 11.75 0.54
C PRO A 639 24.34 10.36 0.03
N TYR A 640 23.16 10.27 -0.59
CA TYR A 640 22.81 9.21 -1.52
C TYR A 640 23.49 9.44 -2.88
N GLN A 641 24.02 8.40 -3.52
CA GLN A 641 24.91 8.48 -4.68
C GLN A 641 24.16 8.72 -6.00
N LYS A 642 24.60 9.69 -6.80
CA LYS A 642 24.09 9.85 -8.17
C LYS A 642 24.54 8.72 -9.11
N GLY A 643 23.69 8.35 -10.06
CA GLY A 643 24.01 7.34 -11.07
C GLY A 643 22.77 6.70 -11.68
N LEU A 644 22.95 5.53 -12.28
CA LEU A 644 21.83 4.72 -12.76
C LEU A 644 21.25 3.95 -11.58
N LEU A 645 20.04 4.27 -11.13
CA LEU A 645 19.29 3.47 -10.16
C LEU A 645 18.43 2.48 -10.93
N VAL A 646 18.47 1.19 -10.56
CA VAL A 646 17.66 0.14 -11.19
C VAL A 646 16.63 -0.33 -10.17
N TRP A 647 15.35 -0.23 -10.51
CA TRP A 647 14.25 -0.77 -9.72
C TRP A 647 13.78 -2.08 -10.34
N TYR A 648 13.51 -3.07 -9.49
CA TYR A 648 12.83 -4.28 -9.88
C TYR A 648 11.35 -4.16 -9.49
N VAL A 649 10.48 -4.17 -10.50
CA VAL A 649 9.02 -4.10 -10.32
C VAL A 649 8.45 -5.50 -10.51
N ASN A 650 7.68 -5.97 -9.53
CA ASN A 650 7.12 -7.32 -9.53
C ASN A 650 5.70 -7.35 -8.96
N TYR A 651 4.69 -7.40 -9.83
CA TYR A 651 3.27 -7.47 -9.44
C TYR A 651 2.83 -8.84 -8.91
N ALA A 652 3.78 -9.70 -8.54
CA ALA A 652 3.52 -10.83 -7.65
C ALA A 652 3.35 -10.41 -6.19
N TYR A 653 3.74 -9.17 -5.88
CA TYR A 653 3.59 -8.53 -4.58
C TYR A 653 2.72 -7.29 -4.74
N GLU A 654 1.96 -6.97 -3.70
CA GLU A 654 1.07 -5.79 -3.65
C GLU A 654 1.69 -4.64 -2.86
N ASP A 655 2.76 -4.92 -2.13
CA ASP A 655 3.43 -4.04 -1.17
C ASP A 655 4.97 -4.26 -1.19
N ASN A 656 5.70 -3.46 -0.41
CA ASN A 656 7.15 -3.58 -0.18
C ASN A 656 7.50 -4.07 1.24
N ASN A 657 6.65 -4.88 1.85
CA ASN A 657 6.83 -5.47 3.19
C ASN A 657 7.83 -6.62 3.15
N THR A 658 9.08 -6.28 2.89
CA THR A 658 10.23 -7.20 2.88
C THR A 658 10.44 -7.93 4.21
N SER A 659 9.87 -7.42 5.32
CA SER A 659 9.75 -8.12 6.61
C SER A 659 8.93 -9.41 6.50
N VAL A 660 7.89 -9.41 5.67
CA VAL A 660 7.02 -10.56 5.37
C VAL A 660 7.59 -11.41 4.24
N HIS A 661 8.12 -10.77 3.18
CA HIS A 661 8.67 -11.46 2.01
C HIS A 661 10.12 -11.05 1.67
N PRO A 662 11.12 -11.53 2.44
CA PRO A 662 12.49 -11.04 2.30
C PRO A 662 13.10 -11.23 0.90
N GLY A 663 13.57 -10.11 0.34
CA GLY A 663 14.09 -9.98 -1.01
C GLY A 663 13.04 -9.80 -2.11
N GLY A 664 11.75 -9.79 -1.78
CA GLY A 664 10.62 -9.55 -2.67
C GLY A 664 9.90 -8.25 -2.32
N GLY A 665 9.10 -7.73 -3.25
CA GLY A 665 8.33 -6.50 -3.09
C GLY A 665 7.78 -6.01 -4.43
N LEU A 666 6.80 -5.11 -4.36
CA LEU A 666 6.15 -4.47 -5.50
C LEU A 666 7.16 -3.72 -6.37
N VAL A 667 8.01 -2.90 -5.75
CA VAL A 667 9.00 -2.04 -6.40
C VAL A 667 10.18 -1.76 -5.47
N LEU A 668 11.30 -2.44 -5.70
CA LEU A 668 12.51 -2.32 -4.85
C LEU A 668 13.73 -1.85 -5.65
N PRO A 669 14.57 -0.94 -5.11
CA PRO A 669 15.81 -0.56 -5.75
C PRO A 669 16.84 -1.68 -5.58
N VAL A 670 17.55 -1.99 -6.67
CA VAL A 670 18.62 -2.98 -6.67
C VAL A 670 19.92 -2.29 -6.30
N ASP A 671 20.47 -2.66 -5.14
CA ASP A 671 21.72 -2.12 -4.65
C ASP A 671 22.94 -2.66 -5.43
N ALA A 672 23.75 -1.78 -6.01
CA ALA A 672 25.01 -2.14 -6.65
C ALA A 672 26.05 -2.77 -5.71
N HIS A 673 25.96 -2.48 -4.40
CA HIS A 673 26.81 -2.96 -3.32
C HIS A 673 25.98 -3.62 -2.21
N PRO A 674 25.28 -4.74 -2.48
CA PRO A 674 24.22 -5.29 -1.64
C PRO A 674 24.67 -5.88 -0.28
N GLY A 675 25.96 -5.77 0.04
CA GLY A 675 26.54 -6.40 1.23
C GLY A 675 26.15 -5.66 2.51
N ALA A 676 25.69 -6.41 3.50
CA ALA A 676 25.23 -5.86 4.78
C ALA A 676 26.32 -5.04 5.49
N LEU A 677 25.94 -3.84 5.94
CA LEU A 677 26.77 -2.97 6.75
C LEU A 677 26.46 -3.14 8.25
N PHE A 678 27.49 -2.99 9.08
CA PHE A 678 27.39 -3.14 10.53
C PHE A 678 28.05 -1.97 11.26
N TRP A 679 27.42 -1.56 12.35
CA TRP A 679 27.99 -0.65 13.34
C TRP A 679 29.16 -1.31 14.09
N SER A 680 29.99 -0.52 14.74
CA SER A 680 31.16 -1.00 15.51
C SER A 680 30.80 -1.93 16.67
N ASP A 681 29.55 -1.95 17.12
CA ASP A 681 29.02 -2.85 18.14
C ASP A 681 28.48 -4.19 17.56
N GLY A 682 28.50 -4.34 16.23
CA GLY A 682 28.06 -5.54 15.52
C GLY A 682 26.58 -5.55 15.14
N LYS A 683 25.80 -4.51 15.46
CA LYS A 683 24.42 -4.38 14.98
C LYS A 683 24.39 -4.03 13.50
N ALA A 684 23.38 -4.54 12.79
CA ALA A 684 23.14 -4.17 11.40
C ALA A 684 22.78 -2.68 11.30
N VAL A 685 23.24 -2.04 10.23
CA VAL A 685 22.87 -0.66 9.89
C VAL A 685 21.48 -0.66 9.25
N GLY A 686 20.63 0.32 9.55
CA GLY A 686 19.29 0.42 8.95
C GLY A 686 19.31 0.65 7.43
N ASN A 687 18.24 0.24 6.76
CA ASN A 687 18.05 0.32 5.30
C ASN A 687 17.58 1.69 4.81
N ARG A 688 17.46 2.68 5.70
CA ARG A 688 17.56 4.10 5.33
C ARG A 688 19.00 4.55 5.02
N ILE A 689 20.03 3.83 5.46
CA ILE A 689 21.44 4.17 5.21
C ILE A 689 22.04 3.25 4.15
N GLN A 690 21.84 1.92 4.25
CA GLN A 690 22.52 0.96 3.38
C GLN A 690 22.38 1.22 1.87
N PRO A 691 21.21 1.56 1.30
CA PRO A 691 21.06 1.74 -0.14
C PRO A 691 21.58 3.08 -0.65
N PHE A 692 22.34 3.85 0.16
CA PHE A 692 22.93 5.12 -0.26
C PHE A 692 23.79 4.98 -1.53
N ASP A 693 24.40 3.82 -1.77
CA ASP A 693 25.26 3.55 -2.92
C ASP A 693 24.69 2.51 -3.91
N ALA A 694 23.37 2.41 -3.95
CA ALA A 694 22.64 1.54 -4.88
C ALA A 694 22.89 1.83 -6.37
N THR A 695 23.39 3.03 -6.72
CA THR A 695 23.51 3.43 -8.11
C THR A 695 24.70 2.80 -8.85
N PHE A 696 24.44 2.38 -10.09
CA PHE A 696 25.44 1.90 -11.03
C PHE A 696 26.07 3.07 -11.79
N GLY A 697 27.39 3.00 -12.00
CA GLY A 697 28.11 4.11 -12.63
C GLY A 697 29.59 3.87 -12.81
N THR A 698 30.31 4.95 -13.14
CA THR A 698 31.76 4.94 -13.38
C THR A 698 32.54 5.67 -12.29
N THR A 699 31.85 6.30 -11.34
CA THR A 699 32.40 7.04 -10.21
C THR A 699 32.41 6.19 -8.95
N LYS A 700 33.48 6.31 -8.16
CA LYS A 700 33.53 5.69 -6.83
C LYS A 700 32.50 6.32 -5.89
N THR A 701 32.06 5.59 -4.88
CA THR A 701 31.10 6.06 -3.87
C THR A 701 31.76 7.07 -2.92
N THR A 702 30.97 7.91 -2.27
CA THR A 702 31.43 8.76 -1.17
C THR A 702 31.75 7.89 0.06
N ALA A 703 32.81 8.20 0.79
CA ALA A 703 33.08 7.54 2.07
C ALA A 703 32.09 8.05 3.14
N LEU A 704 31.62 7.16 4.01
CA LEU A 704 30.73 7.51 5.11
C LEU A 704 31.44 7.39 6.46
N SER A 705 31.09 8.28 7.38
CA SER A 705 31.45 8.21 8.80
C SER A 705 30.22 8.64 9.59
N LEU A 706 29.55 7.68 10.24
CA LEU A 706 28.28 7.89 10.93
C LEU A 706 28.36 7.36 12.37
N HIS A 707 27.46 7.85 13.21
CA HIS A 707 27.29 7.53 14.62
C HIS A 707 26.00 6.75 14.83
N HIS A 708 25.92 6.02 15.92
CA HIS A 708 24.73 5.30 16.32
C HIS A 708 24.54 5.46 17.83
N ALA A 709 23.28 5.39 18.28
CA ALA A 709 22.95 5.44 19.70
C ALA A 709 23.80 4.43 20.51
N GLY A 710 24.18 4.80 21.72
CA GLY A 710 25.14 4.06 22.55
C GLY A 710 26.61 4.34 22.21
N GLY A 711 26.90 5.28 21.31
CA GLY A 711 28.27 5.68 20.94
C GLY A 711 28.96 4.74 19.94
N ALA A 712 28.21 3.83 19.32
CA ALA A 712 28.71 3.02 18.22
C ALA A 712 28.92 3.89 16.97
N THR A 713 29.78 3.45 16.05
CA THR A 713 30.11 4.20 14.82
C THR A 713 30.24 3.28 13.63
N MET A 714 30.09 3.82 12.43
CA MET A 714 30.42 3.16 11.17
C MET A 714 31.38 4.05 10.37
N SER A 715 32.45 3.46 9.84
CA SER A 715 33.36 4.10 8.89
C SER A 715 33.49 3.25 7.63
N LEU A 716 32.89 3.72 6.54
CA LEU A 716 32.88 3.04 5.24
C LEU A 716 33.77 3.80 4.25
N PRO A 717 34.93 3.25 3.82
CA PRO A 717 35.75 3.90 2.81
C PRO A 717 35.07 3.89 1.44
N SER A 718 35.47 4.83 0.58
CA SER A 718 35.00 4.93 -0.81
C SER A 718 35.16 3.60 -1.57
N GLN A 719 34.05 3.09 -2.10
CA GLN A 719 33.96 1.82 -2.82
C GLN A 719 34.23 1.99 -4.32
N LYS A 720 34.59 0.90 -5.01
CA LYS A 720 34.81 0.91 -6.47
C LYS A 720 33.47 0.97 -7.18
N ALA A 721 33.38 1.78 -8.23
CA ALA A 721 32.18 1.87 -9.07
C ALA A 721 31.79 0.51 -9.69
N VAL A 722 30.50 0.17 -9.61
CA VAL A 722 29.90 -0.95 -10.32
C VAL A 722 29.17 -0.43 -11.56
N LYS A 723 29.61 -0.84 -12.75
CA LYS A 723 29.07 -0.31 -14.02
C LYS A 723 27.87 -1.07 -14.56
N THR A 724 27.69 -2.32 -14.14
CA THR A 724 26.78 -3.25 -14.78
C THR A 724 25.86 -3.86 -13.75
N PHE A 725 24.57 -3.62 -13.94
CA PHE A 725 23.52 -4.47 -13.41
C PHE A 725 23.50 -5.79 -14.20
N ASP A 726 23.47 -6.94 -13.53
CA ASP A 726 23.48 -8.28 -14.14
C ASP A 726 22.56 -9.22 -13.33
N ASP A 727 21.37 -9.51 -13.84
CA ASP A 727 20.39 -10.34 -13.13
C ASP A 727 20.55 -11.85 -13.38
N SER A 728 21.64 -12.30 -14.03
CA SER A 728 21.80 -13.72 -14.41
C SER A 728 21.87 -14.72 -13.25
N ASN A 729 21.89 -14.22 -12.02
CA ASN A 729 21.71 -14.97 -10.79
C ASN A 729 20.70 -14.20 -9.93
N VAL A 730 19.61 -14.88 -9.55
CA VAL A 730 18.52 -14.33 -8.72
C VAL A 730 19.06 -13.72 -7.41
N ASP A 731 20.07 -14.34 -6.82
CA ASP A 731 20.62 -13.90 -5.52
C ASP A 731 21.82 -12.96 -5.66
N ARG A 732 22.13 -12.43 -6.85
CA ARG A 732 23.33 -11.57 -7.02
C ARG A 732 23.26 -10.29 -6.17
N TYR A 733 22.05 -9.80 -5.93
CA TYR A 733 21.78 -8.56 -5.21
C TYR A 733 21.04 -8.80 -3.90
N PHE A 734 21.05 -10.04 -3.42
CA PHE A 734 20.46 -10.46 -2.16
C PHE A 734 21.58 -10.84 -1.18
N ASP A 735 21.54 -10.27 0.02
CA ASP A 735 22.41 -10.64 1.13
C ASP A 735 21.55 -11.22 2.27
N PRO A 736 21.73 -12.51 2.65
CA PRO A 736 20.99 -13.09 3.76
C PRO A 736 21.25 -12.42 5.11
N LEU A 737 22.29 -11.60 5.26
CA LEU A 737 22.55 -10.79 6.44
C LEU A 737 21.81 -9.44 6.43
N ASN A 738 21.28 -9.02 5.28
CA ASN A 738 20.37 -7.89 5.15
C ASN A 738 19.21 -8.25 4.20
N PRO A 739 18.34 -9.20 4.59
CA PRO A 739 17.37 -9.76 3.67
C PRO A 739 16.20 -8.81 3.37
N MET A 740 16.04 -7.73 4.15
CA MET A 740 15.02 -6.71 3.96
C MET A 740 15.50 -5.54 3.09
N GLY A 741 16.79 -5.20 3.15
CA GLY A 741 17.38 -4.14 2.32
C GLY A 741 17.92 -4.61 0.97
N SER A 742 17.95 -5.92 0.71
CA SER A 742 18.54 -6.52 -0.48
C SER A 742 17.50 -7.25 -1.34
N VAL A 743 17.75 -7.46 -2.63
CA VAL A 743 16.71 -7.84 -3.61
C VAL A 743 17.04 -9.13 -4.34
N LYS A 744 16.06 -10.05 -4.40
CA LYS A 744 16.07 -11.20 -5.30
C LYS A 744 15.57 -10.78 -6.68
N VAL A 745 16.48 -10.74 -7.64
CA VAL A 745 16.19 -10.27 -9.00
C VAL A 745 15.57 -11.36 -9.88
N ALA A 746 14.96 -10.99 -11.01
CA ALA A 746 14.16 -11.89 -11.85
C ALA A 746 14.88 -13.13 -12.40
N GLY A 747 16.22 -13.15 -12.46
CA GLY A 747 16.97 -14.28 -13.00
C GLY A 747 16.94 -14.37 -14.52
N SER A 748 16.64 -13.29 -15.24
CA SER A 748 16.32 -13.34 -16.68
C SER A 748 17.54 -13.35 -17.61
N GLY A 749 18.73 -13.06 -17.11
CA GLY A 749 19.94 -12.84 -17.92
C GLY A 749 20.07 -11.42 -18.50
N THR A 750 19.21 -10.48 -18.11
CA THR A 750 19.29 -9.05 -18.40
C THR A 750 20.54 -8.42 -17.79
N LYS A 751 21.23 -7.62 -18.61
CA LYS A 751 22.32 -6.75 -18.18
C LYS A 751 22.10 -5.32 -18.64
N ILE A 752 22.32 -4.36 -17.75
CA ILE A 752 22.28 -2.92 -18.05
C ILE A 752 23.63 -2.33 -17.66
N THR A 753 24.43 -1.94 -18.66
CA THR A 753 25.79 -1.42 -18.45
C THR A 753 25.87 0.07 -18.71
N VAL A 754 26.33 0.85 -17.74
CA VAL A 754 26.70 2.25 -17.91
C VAL A 754 27.97 2.36 -18.76
N THR A 755 27.82 2.82 -20.01
CA THR A 755 28.93 2.94 -20.96
C THR A 755 29.54 4.33 -21.01
N LYS A 756 28.78 5.37 -20.62
CA LYS A 756 29.23 6.76 -20.60
C LYS A 756 28.41 7.58 -19.60
N GLN A 757 29.07 8.44 -18.83
CA GLN A 757 28.44 9.51 -18.05
C GLN A 757 28.98 10.85 -18.56
N ALA A 758 28.08 11.71 -19.03
CA ALA A 758 28.43 13.01 -19.58
C ALA A 758 28.40 14.10 -18.48
N LYS A 759 29.18 15.17 -18.68
CA LYS A 759 29.26 16.28 -17.71
C LYS A 759 27.94 17.02 -17.50
N ASN A 760 27.02 16.95 -18.45
CA ASN A 760 25.70 17.56 -18.37
C ASN A 760 24.66 16.69 -17.63
N GLY A 761 25.09 15.62 -16.97
CA GLY A 761 24.20 14.71 -16.24
C GLY A 761 23.63 13.55 -17.06
N ASN A 762 23.79 13.54 -18.39
CA ASN A 762 23.27 12.43 -19.22
C ASN A 762 24.08 11.15 -19.02
N LEU A 763 23.39 10.01 -19.03
CA LEU A 763 23.96 8.69 -18.84
C LEU A 763 23.61 7.80 -20.03
N THR A 764 24.60 7.13 -20.65
CA THR A 764 24.35 6.17 -21.73
C THR A 764 24.49 4.74 -21.23
N VAL A 765 23.40 3.98 -21.29
CA VAL A 765 23.35 2.56 -20.97
C VAL A 765 23.38 1.69 -22.22
N GLN A 766 23.81 0.45 -22.04
CA GLN A 766 23.68 -0.61 -23.03
C GLN A 766 22.96 -1.79 -22.38
N VAL A 767 21.85 -2.21 -22.96
CA VAL A 767 21.08 -3.37 -22.55
C VAL A 767 21.46 -4.58 -23.40
N SER A 768 21.60 -5.73 -22.77
CA SER A 768 21.81 -7.02 -23.43
C SER A 768 21.24 -8.15 -22.59
N PHE A 769 20.96 -9.28 -23.23
CA PHE A 769 20.44 -10.50 -22.61
C PHE A 769 21.45 -11.63 -22.80
N LYS A 770 21.49 -12.59 -21.87
CA LYS A 770 22.38 -13.75 -21.91
C LYS A 770 21.90 -14.80 -22.91
#